data_AF-A0A966HDC0-F1
#
_entry.id   AF-A0A966HDC0-F1
#
_cell.length_a   1.000
_cell.length_b   1.000
_cell.length_c   1.000
_cell.angle_alpha   90.00
_cell.angle_beta   90.00
_cell.angle_gamma   90.00
#
_symmetry.space_group_name_H-M   'P 1'
#
loop_
_entity.id
_entity.type
_entity.pdbx_description
1 polymer ?
#
loop_
_entity_poly.entity_id
_entity_poly.type
_entity_poly.pdbx_seq_one_letter_code
_entity_poly.pdbx_strand_id
1 'polypeptide(L)'
;MTVGAILGFVSLVMLIAGLFGFFYWQYRRVLRDAKNYERGLKMVTLKIYLPPSTDDIEVSNRDERDITDETISQAQALYSIIASTATKGFKSRVYGQRHISFEMVAAEGLIDFYVAVPVVLLDVVQQAIMAAYPNARVEEIKESSVFSKTGKLSGTIGGEFSLKKPYFQPIATYQDSKRDAMRAIINALSVVTGEDGIGIQVMMRPAKDSWTSSARKAAAKIKKNRASGKTASSESGIGIKPSEILEVLWKPPQHVSKEESVETQLTATEQKQIESIEEKTSFPGFETLIRIVASSSTSARSQVLMKNIVAAFALFDSPSSNGFKFTVTKNVEQFVTSYIFRFFPQEFDSCILNSVELATIFHLPDQRNISTSQIERQRSKQVDGPRVLSTEGFLLGYNIYRGVKKEIRLATNDRRRHLYMIGQTGTGKSKFLENLALQDMLDGKGFAFIDPHGDSVEALLGMVPKERVEDVIYFNPSEMENPVGLNLFEFDTPDQRDFLVQEAIAMLYRLYDPGHTGIIGPRYEHWFRNAALTIMSDPNGSSFIDIPQVFNDDAFAKEKLKYVTDQTVLDFWNKEMAQTSDYHKSEVLGWFVSKFGAFLSNEMMRNIIGQTKSGFNLRQIMDEQKILLVNLSKGKTGELNSQLLGMIFVMKFQAAAMGRADIPEDQRKDFGLYVDEFQNFATDSFESILSEARKYRLNLLLANQFISQLTDKIREAILGNVGTIVSGRIGTTDAELMQKIFMPVFDAEDLTKLPNYEGIVVAQMNGVPSSPFSVAFLPPLGSSNPQLADALKKLSAAKFGKSRAQVEQEIFKRLRAGDEAKETKKRELEDRMKSIESGQTASRPSMESNKVSTGSSFLDEWLTKRKQQQTSAPDSSKQLKPSLVAKSTESKFPSVKVKPATNNVAPSEEIKKPIKANTAPIDKVSNITKENQVREQKDMRLEKMQQAGLGDSLEVKPLNSPNSIKHDSIVLEEQLNHTAQKTSELVEQEKKIEKSDTLRVSKLPVVNSLEDDKTKEIEEILIDIRGQLKKVGNTSSDNQ
;
A
#
# COMPACT_ATOMS: atom_id res chain seq x y z
N MET A 1 5.15 77.23 55.09
CA MET A 1 6.32 76.90 54.25
C MET A 1 6.40 77.92 53.13
N THR A 2 7.59 78.37 52.73
CA THR A 2 7.76 79.25 51.57
C THR A 2 7.50 78.49 50.27
N VAL A 3 7.05 79.19 49.22
CA VAL A 3 6.73 78.58 47.91
C VAL A 3 7.94 77.81 47.33
N GLY A 4 9.16 78.30 47.56
CA GLY A 4 10.40 77.62 47.18
C GLY A 4 10.62 76.26 47.83
N ALA A 5 10.16 76.04 49.07
CA ALA A 5 10.26 74.74 49.74
C ALA A 5 9.31 73.70 49.11
N ILE A 6 8.12 74.13 48.68
CA ILE A 6 7.15 73.27 47.98
C ILE A 6 7.67 72.91 46.58
N LEU A 7 8.20 73.90 45.83
CA LEU A 7 8.82 73.65 44.52
C LEU A 7 10.05 72.73 44.62
N GLY A 8 10.89 72.91 45.64
CA GLY A 8 12.03 72.02 45.91
C GLY A 8 11.59 70.60 46.22
N PHE A 9 10.55 70.42 47.03
CA PHE A 9 9.98 69.10 47.33
C PHE A 9 9.38 68.42 46.08
N VAL A 10 8.60 69.16 45.27
CA VAL A 10 8.02 68.63 44.01
C VAL A 10 9.12 68.26 43.01
N SER A 11 10.18 69.08 42.89
CA SER A 11 11.34 68.78 42.04
C SER A 11 12.08 67.53 42.52
N LEU A 12 12.30 67.38 43.83
CA LEU A 12 12.92 66.20 44.43
C LEU A 12 12.07 64.94 44.21
N VAL A 13 10.75 65.01 44.39
CA VAL A 13 9.82 63.89 44.13
C VAL A 13 9.83 63.51 42.65
N MET A 14 9.82 64.47 41.72
CA MET A 14 9.94 64.20 40.28
C MET A 14 11.28 63.57 39.91
N LEU A 15 12.38 63.99 40.54
CA LEU A 15 13.71 63.42 40.33
C LEU A 15 13.81 61.99 40.89
N ILE A 16 13.27 61.73 42.08
CA ILE A 16 13.18 60.38 42.67
C ILE A 16 12.29 59.48 41.81
N ALA A 17 11.14 59.96 41.33
CA ALA A 17 10.26 59.22 40.44
C ALA A 17 10.93 58.94 39.08
N GLY A 18 11.70 59.88 38.55
CA GLY A 18 12.51 59.71 37.33
C GLY A 18 13.61 58.66 37.50
N LEU A 19 14.38 58.72 38.59
CA LEU A 19 15.39 57.71 38.93
C LEU A 19 14.75 56.33 39.13
N PHE A 20 13.66 56.23 39.90
CA PHE A 20 12.94 54.98 40.10
C PHE A 20 12.39 54.42 38.78
N GLY A 21 11.85 55.28 37.91
CA GLY A 21 11.41 54.91 36.56
C GLY A 21 12.55 54.38 35.68
N PHE A 22 13.72 55.03 35.72
CA PHE A 22 14.92 54.58 35.00
C PHE A 22 15.45 53.25 35.52
N PHE A 23 15.60 53.09 36.85
CA PHE A 23 16.01 51.82 37.45
C PHE A 23 15.00 50.70 37.18
N TYR A 24 13.70 50.97 37.25
CA TYR A 24 12.66 50.00 36.91
C TYR A 24 12.70 49.62 35.43
N TRP A 25 12.92 50.57 34.51
CA TRP A 25 13.09 50.29 33.09
C TRP A 25 14.31 49.41 32.82
N GLN A 26 15.48 49.77 33.38
CA GLN A 26 16.72 49.02 33.21
C GLN A 26 16.63 47.62 33.83
N TYR A 27 16.06 47.48 35.03
CA TYR A 27 15.80 46.20 35.68
C TYR A 27 14.87 45.32 34.84
N ARG A 28 13.76 45.89 34.34
CA ARG A 28 12.81 45.20 33.47
C ARG A 28 13.46 44.77 32.15
N ARG A 29 14.37 45.56 31.58
CA ARG A 29 15.15 45.21 30.39
C ARG A 29 16.04 44.00 30.64
N VAL A 30 16.89 44.04 31.67
CA VAL A 30 17.78 42.92 32.03
C VAL A 30 16.99 41.64 32.32
N LEU A 31 15.87 41.74 33.05
CA LEU A 31 14.98 40.59 33.28
C LEU A 31 14.38 40.02 31.99
N ARG A 32 13.99 40.87 31.04
CA ARG A 32 13.41 40.44 29.75
C ARG A 32 14.46 39.78 28.86
N ASP A 33 15.67 40.32 28.83
CA ASP A 33 16.77 39.76 28.07
C ASP A 33 17.13 38.37 28.62
N ALA A 34 17.35 38.24 29.94
CA ALA A 34 17.56 36.94 30.59
C ALA A 34 16.40 35.95 30.34
N LYS A 35 15.15 36.41 30.41
CA LYS A 35 13.98 35.57 30.12
C LYS A 35 13.88 35.17 28.64
N ASN A 36 14.44 35.93 27.71
CA ASN A 36 14.49 35.57 26.30
C ASN A 36 15.46 34.40 26.05
N TYR A 37 16.64 34.37 26.70
CA TYR A 37 17.54 33.20 26.68
C TYR A 37 16.86 31.95 27.27
N GLU A 38 16.23 32.07 28.44
CA GLU A 38 15.51 30.95 29.06
C GLU A 38 14.34 30.46 28.20
N ARG A 39 13.66 31.35 27.46
CA ARG A 39 12.60 30.98 26.51
C ARG A 39 13.18 30.22 25.32
N GLY A 40 14.25 30.73 24.69
CA GLY A 40 14.90 30.08 23.54
C GLY A 40 15.37 28.67 23.86
N LEU A 41 15.98 28.48 25.04
CA LEU A 41 16.41 27.17 25.54
C LEU A 41 15.25 26.22 25.95
N LYS A 42 14.02 26.71 26.03
CA LYS A 42 12.80 25.95 26.39
C LYS A 42 11.79 25.93 25.24
N MET A 43 12.26 26.10 24.01
CA MET A 43 11.50 25.80 22.78
C MET A 43 11.67 24.31 22.44
N VAL A 44 10.60 23.69 21.99
CA VAL A 44 10.58 22.36 21.37
C VAL A 44 10.34 22.57 19.88
N THR A 45 11.15 21.95 19.03
CA THR A 45 11.02 22.02 17.57
C THR A 45 10.25 20.83 17.06
N LEU A 46 9.11 21.09 16.42
CA LEU A 46 8.25 20.10 15.80
C LEU A 46 8.39 20.17 14.28
N LYS A 47 8.70 19.04 13.62
CA LYS A 47 8.59 18.90 12.16
C LYS A 47 7.13 18.66 11.79
N ILE A 48 6.64 19.38 10.78
CA ILE A 48 5.30 19.22 10.22
C ILE A 48 5.44 18.53 8.87
N TYR A 49 5.04 17.26 8.80
CA TYR A 49 4.96 16.51 7.56
C TYR A 49 3.63 16.83 6.87
N LEU A 50 3.72 17.25 5.61
CA LEU A 50 2.54 17.55 4.80
C LEU A 50 1.64 16.32 4.64
N PRO A 51 0.31 16.50 4.52
CA PRO A 51 -0.60 15.41 4.24
C PRO A 51 -0.34 14.77 2.86
N PRO A 52 -0.79 13.53 2.62
CA PRO A 52 -0.80 12.91 1.29
C PRO A 52 -1.60 13.73 0.27
N SER A 53 -1.38 13.51 -1.03
CA SER A 53 -2.11 14.25 -2.09
C SER A 53 -3.61 13.94 -2.14
N THR A 54 -4.04 12.81 -1.57
CA THR A 54 -5.43 12.37 -1.48
C THR A 54 -6.27 13.18 -0.49
N ASP A 55 -5.62 13.93 0.41
CA ASP A 55 -6.30 14.84 1.34
C ASP A 55 -6.40 16.28 0.82
N ASP A 56 -5.83 16.58 -0.37
CA ASP A 56 -6.02 17.86 -1.03
C ASP A 56 -7.47 17.99 -1.54
N ILE A 57 -8.01 19.21 -1.57
CA ILE A 57 -9.41 19.44 -1.94
C ILE A 57 -9.63 19.12 -3.43
N GLU A 58 -10.58 18.23 -3.73
CA GLU A 58 -10.94 17.85 -5.09
C GLU A 58 -11.27 19.04 -6.00
N VAL A 59 -10.71 19.00 -7.22
CA VAL A 59 -10.88 20.03 -8.26
C VAL A 59 -12.17 19.82 -9.08
N SER A 60 -12.89 18.72 -8.85
CA SER A 60 -14.07 18.23 -9.60
C SER A 60 -15.11 19.32 -9.94
N ASN A 61 -14.95 19.94 -11.12
CA ASN A 61 -15.74 21.06 -11.66
C ASN A 61 -15.77 22.36 -10.80
N ARG A 62 -14.80 22.58 -9.90
CA ARG A 62 -14.73 23.78 -9.05
C ARG A 62 -13.73 24.81 -9.59
N ASP A 63 -13.96 26.10 -9.32
CA ASP A 63 -13.03 27.18 -9.68
C ASP A 63 -11.75 27.09 -8.84
N GLU A 64 -10.57 27.14 -9.47
CA GLU A 64 -9.28 27.06 -8.78
C GLU A 64 -9.13 28.12 -7.68
N ARG A 65 -9.77 29.28 -7.84
CA ARG A 65 -9.77 30.38 -6.89
C ARG A 65 -10.51 30.04 -5.60
N ASP A 66 -11.67 29.40 -5.73
CA ASP A 66 -12.50 28.99 -4.59
C ASP A 66 -11.80 27.88 -3.80
N ILE A 67 -11.14 26.95 -4.49
CA ILE A 67 -10.34 25.91 -3.84
C ILE A 67 -9.13 26.52 -3.13
N THR A 68 -8.43 27.48 -3.77
CA THR A 68 -7.30 28.20 -3.15
C THR A 68 -7.77 28.93 -1.88
N ASP A 69 -8.92 29.59 -1.94
CA ASP A 69 -9.52 30.27 -0.78
C ASP A 69 -9.84 29.29 0.36
N GLU A 70 -10.41 28.12 0.03
CA GLU A 70 -10.75 27.07 0.99
C GLU A 70 -9.49 26.46 1.64
N THR A 71 -8.51 26.04 0.84
CA THR A 71 -7.21 25.50 1.30
C THR A 71 -6.53 26.44 2.29
N ILE A 72 -6.39 27.72 1.93
CA ILE A 72 -5.70 28.71 2.78
C ILE A 72 -6.56 29.09 3.99
N SER A 73 -7.90 29.02 3.90
CA SER A 73 -8.78 29.27 5.05
C SER A 73 -8.58 28.29 6.20
N GLN A 74 -8.13 27.05 5.94
CA GLN A 74 -7.80 26.07 6.98
C GLN A 74 -6.72 26.60 7.93
N ALA A 75 -5.71 27.32 7.41
CA ALA A 75 -4.68 27.95 8.24
C ALA A 75 -5.23 29.06 9.17
N GLN A 76 -6.37 29.69 8.83
CA GLN A 76 -6.99 30.66 9.75
C GLN A 76 -7.49 30.01 11.03
N ALA A 77 -7.91 28.74 10.99
CA ALA A 77 -8.34 28.00 12.18
C ALA A 77 -7.15 27.76 13.14
N LEU A 78 -5.99 27.37 12.60
CA LEU A 78 -4.72 27.27 13.32
C LEU A 78 -4.40 28.57 14.07
N TYR A 79 -4.38 29.71 13.38
CA TYR A 79 -4.10 30.99 14.03
C TYR A 79 -5.18 31.41 15.02
N SER A 80 -6.46 31.15 14.73
CA SER A 80 -7.56 31.46 15.65
C SER A 80 -7.47 30.68 16.97
N ILE A 81 -7.04 29.42 16.93
CA ILE A 81 -6.77 28.63 18.14
C ILE A 81 -5.54 29.19 18.87
N ILE A 82 -4.45 29.51 18.16
CA ILE A 82 -3.24 30.10 18.77
C ILE A 82 -3.53 31.46 19.44
N ALA A 83 -4.49 32.24 18.93
CA ALA A 83 -4.91 33.51 19.54
C ALA A 83 -5.37 33.35 21.00
N SER A 84 -5.93 32.19 21.37
CA SER A 84 -6.36 31.88 22.74
C SER A 84 -5.21 31.85 23.76
N THR A 85 -3.96 31.72 23.32
CA THR A 85 -2.76 31.70 24.19
C THR A 85 -2.40 33.07 24.79
N ALA A 86 -3.20 34.12 24.54
CA ALA A 86 -2.95 35.49 24.98
C ALA A 86 -2.91 35.65 26.52
N THR A 87 -1.77 36.08 27.06
CA THR A 87 -1.57 36.17 28.53
C THR A 87 -1.86 37.56 29.10
N LYS A 88 -2.89 37.69 29.94
CA LYS A 88 -3.21 38.95 30.67
C LYS A 88 -2.60 38.97 32.09
N GLY A 89 -2.40 40.17 32.66
CA GLY A 89 -1.99 40.37 34.05
C GLY A 89 -0.59 40.97 34.29
N PHE A 90 -0.18 41.08 35.56
CA PHE A 90 1.07 41.76 35.96
C PHE A 90 2.33 41.04 35.45
N LYS A 91 2.37 39.70 35.53
CA LYS A 91 3.53 38.91 35.10
C LYS A 91 3.85 39.08 33.60
N SER A 92 2.85 39.13 32.71
CA SER A 92 3.10 39.38 31.27
C SER A 92 3.52 40.83 31.00
N ARG A 93 3.06 41.81 31.80
CA ARG A 93 3.54 43.20 31.73
C ARG A 93 5.02 43.34 32.10
N VAL A 94 5.49 42.61 33.12
CA VAL A 94 6.91 42.60 33.54
C VAL A 94 7.76 41.77 32.57
N TYR A 95 7.56 40.45 32.55
CA TYR A 95 8.41 39.48 31.84
C TYR A 95 8.12 39.37 30.32
N GLY A 96 7.08 40.05 29.82
CA GLY A 96 6.65 39.92 28.44
C GLY A 96 5.86 38.63 28.17
N GLN A 97 5.38 38.48 26.94
CA GLN A 97 4.55 37.36 26.50
C GLN A 97 5.41 36.29 25.80
N ARG A 98 4.94 35.04 25.84
CA ARG A 98 5.54 33.94 25.06
C ARG A 98 5.20 34.13 23.57
N HIS A 99 6.05 33.58 22.70
CA HIS A 99 5.89 33.61 21.25
C HIS A 99 6.16 32.22 20.68
N ILE A 100 5.70 32.00 19.46
CA ILE A 100 5.84 30.77 18.67
C ILE A 100 6.56 31.15 17.37
N SER A 101 7.28 30.22 16.77
CA SER A 101 7.99 30.43 15.49
C SER A 101 7.54 29.39 14.47
N PHE A 102 6.93 29.80 13.36
CA PHE A 102 6.71 28.95 12.20
C PHE A 102 7.85 29.16 11.20
N GLU A 103 8.45 28.08 10.74
CA GLU A 103 9.74 28.14 10.03
C GLU A 103 9.67 27.29 8.75
N MET A 104 10.06 27.87 7.62
CA MET A 104 10.31 27.15 6.37
C MET A 104 11.82 27.06 6.19
N VAL A 105 12.36 25.85 6.11
CA VAL A 105 13.80 25.61 6.05
C VAL A 105 14.13 24.81 4.80
N ALA A 106 15.00 25.36 3.96
CA ALA A 106 15.59 24.64 2.84
C ALA A 106 17.05 24.31 3.17
N ALA A 107 17.40 23.03 3.22
CA ALA A 107 18.76 22.56 3.52
C ALA A 107 19.00 21.20 2.84
N GLU A 108 20.23 20.93 2.42
CA GLU A 108 20.62 19.67 1.73
C GLU A 108 19.78 19.37 0.46
N GLY A 109 19.15 20.39 -0.11
CA GLY A 109 18.25 20.27 -1.26
C GLY A 109 16.81 19.84 -0.93
N LEU A 110 16.42 19.74 0.34
CA LEU A 110 15.05 19.49 0.79
C LEU A 110 14.44 20.74 1.41
N ILE A 111 13.10 20.87 1.37
CA ILE A 111 12.33 21.95 1.97
C ILE A 111 11.37 21.37 3.03
N ASP A 112 11.60 21.76 4.27
CA ASP A 112 10.87 21.31 5.44
C ASP A 112 10.09 22.45 6.14
N PHE A 113 9.01 22.06 6.80
CA PHE A 113 8.16 22.95 7.59
C PHE A 113 8.30 22.59 9.08
N TYR A 114 8.58 23.60 9.90
CA TYR A 114 8.81 23.46 11.33
C TYR A 114 7.94 24.43 12.12
N VAL A 115 7.65 24.07 13.37
CA VAL A 115 7.18 25.01 14.38
C VAL A 115 8.00 24.84 15.67
N ALA A 116 8.57 25.93 16.16
CA ALA A 116 9.25 25.98 17.44
C ALA A 116 8.31 26.60 18.49
N VAL A 117 8.00 25.83 19.52
CA VAL A 117 6.94 26.12 20.50
C VAL A 117 7.51 26.07 21.92
N PRO A 118 7.22 27.04 22.80
CA PRO A 118 7.59 26.92 24.21
C PRO A 118 6.90 25.69 24.82
N VAL A 119 7.60 24.84 25.59
CA VAL A 119 7.06 23.58 26.17
C VAL A 119 5.62 23.72 26.73
N VAL A 120 5.34 24.84 27.42
CA VAL A 120 4.03 25.11 28.07
C VAL A 120 2.87 25.39 27.08
N LEU A 121 3.14 25.49 25.78
CA LEU A 121 2.16 25.69 24.71
C LEU A 121 2.13 24.52 23.71
N LEU A 122 2.90 23.46 23.95
CA LEU A 122 3.11 22.36 23.01
C LEU A 122 1.78 21.72 22.56
N ASP A 123 0.98 21.27 23.52
CA ASP A 123 -0.31 20.63 23.28
C ASP A 123 -1.26 21.56 22.50
N VAL A 124 -1.31 22.84 22.86
CA VAL A 124 -2.21 23.82 22.22
C VAL A 124 -1.85 24.05 20.76
N VAL A 125 -0.55 24.13 20.43
CA VAL A 125 -0.09 24.30 19.05
C VAL A 125 -0.25 23.00 18.25
N GLN A 126 0.02 21.83 18.84
CA GLN A 126 -0.24 20.55 18.20
C GLN A 126 -1.74 20.38 17.87
N GLN A 127 -2.63 20.67 18.82
CA GLN A 127 -4.08 20.65 18.57
C GLN A 127 -4.49 21.68 17.51
N ALA A 128 -3.90 22.87 17.49
CA ALA A 128 -4.19 23.88 16.47
C ALA A 128 -3.78 23.42 15.06
N ILE A 129 -2.63 22.76 14.92
CA ILE A 129 -2.18 22.18 13.64
C ILE A 129 -3.08 21.01 13.24
N MET A 130 -3.40 20.09 14.16
CA MET A 130 -4.29 18.96 13.91
C MET A 130 -5.75 19.37 13.64
N ALA A 131 -6.19 20.55 14.07
CA ALA A 131 -7.52 21.08 13.77
C ALA A 131 -7.58 21.72 12.37
N ALA A 132 -6.50 22.37 11.92
CA ALA A 132 -6.40 22.91 10.56
C ALA A 132 -6.09 21.81 9.52
N TYR A 133 -5.23 20.86 9.88
CA TYR A 133 -4.69 19.82 9.00
C TYR A 133 -4.79 18.44 9.69
N PRO A 134 -5.97 17.78 9.68
CA PRO A 134 -6.23 16.56 10.47
C PRO A 134 -5.27 15.40 10.25
N ASN A 135 -4.73 15.30 9.02
CA ASN A 135 -3.87 14.21 8.54
C ASN A 135 -2.40 14.65 8.38
N ALA A 136 -2.04 15.88 8.77
CA ALA A 136 -0.63 16.27 8.90
C ALA A 136 -0.01 15.56 10.11
N ARG A 137 1.15 14.92 9.92
CA ARG A 137 1.91 14.31 11.01
C ARG A 137 2.84 15.34 11.62
N VAL A 138 2.85 15.43 12.94
CA VAL A 138 3.71 16.35 13.70
C VAL A 138 4.61 15.50 14.60
N GLU A 139 5.92 15.77 14.57
CA GLU A 139 6.94 14.97 15.24
C GLU A 139 7.97 15.87 15.93
N GLU A 140 8.33 15.57 17.17
CA GLU A 140 9.42 16.28 17.86
C GLU A 140 10.77 15.81 17.32
N ILE A 141 11.60 16.76 16.86
CA ILE A 141 12.92 16.46 16.31
C ILE A 141 14.02 17.32 16.93
N LYS A 142 15.27 16.87 16.78
CA LYS A 142 16.44 17.74 17.01
C LYS A 142 16.56 18.70 15.83
N GLU A 143 16.82 19.97 16.14
CA GLU A 143 16.90 21.05 15.16
C GLU A 143 17.96 20.81 14.07
N SER A 144 17.56 20.95 12.81
CA SER A 144 18.44 20.88 11.64
C SER A 144 19.14 22.22 11.39
N SER A 145 20.44 22.18 11.08
CA SER A 145 21.24 23.39 10.89
C SER A 145 21.11 23.94 9.46
N VAL A 146 20.63 25.18 9.34
CA VAL A 146 20.66 25.95 8.08
C VAL A 146 22.03 26.53 7.72
N PHE A 147 23.04 26.35 8.58
CA PHE A 147 24.36 26.96 8.42
C PHE A 147 25.34 26.03 7.69
N SER A 148 25.94 26.54 6.61
CA SER A 148 26.96 25.85 5.82
C SER A 148 28.22 25.59 6.66
N LYS A 149 28.70 24.34 6.63
CA LYS A 149 29.92 23.91 7.34
C LYS A 149 31.17 24.56 6.76
N THR A 150 31.23 24.76 5.44
CA THR A 150 32.34 25.46 4.77
C THR A 150 32.26 26.97 4.95
N GLY A 151 31.11 27.60 4.67
CA GLY A 151 30.98 29.06 4.67
C GLY A 151 30.99 29.70 6.05
N LYS A 152 30.46 29.00 7.07
CA LYS A 152 30.30 29.50 8.46
C LYS A 152 29.66 30.91 8.49
N LEU A 153 30.00 31.73 9.49
CA LEU A 153 29.52 33.11 9.63
C LEU A 153 29.88 34.01 8.43
N SER A 154 31.07 33.82 7.82
CA SER A 154 31.50 34.56 6.63
C SER A 154 30.63 34.29 5.39
N GLY A 155 30.03 33.11 5.31
CA GLY A 155 29.08 32.72 4.28
C GLY A 155 27.61 32.99 4.65
N THR A 156 27.33 33.54 5.82
CA THR A 156 25.95 33.81 6.29
C THR A 156 25.55 35.26 6.01
N ILE A 157 24.33 35.45 5.49
CA ILE A 157 23.66 36.76 5.38
C ILE A 157 22.22 36.63 5.88
N GLY A 158 21.62 37.74 6.31
CA GLY A 158 20.22 37.73 6.71
C GLY A 158 19.67 39.11 7.02
N GLY A 159 18.41 39.14 7.44
CA GLY A 159 17.70 40.38 7.74
C GLY A 159 16.26 40.14 8.20
N GLU A 160 15.58 41.25 8.47
CA GLU A 160 14.21 41.30 8.98
C GLU A 160 13.29 42.06 8.02
N PHE A 161 12.04 41.62 7.91
CA PHE A 161 11.00 42.39 7.23
C PHE A 161 10.30 43.34 8.20
N SER A 162 9.93 44.51 7.67
CA SER A 162 9.12 45.54 8.33
C SER A 162 7.99 45.98 7.39
N LEU A 163 6.88 46.49 7.93
CA LEU A 163 5.79 47.00 7.10
C LEU A 163 6.14 48.36 6.48
N LYS A 164 5.73 48.58 5.23
CA LYS A 164 5.95 49.85 4.50
C LYS A 164 5.06 50.99 5.00
N LYS A 165 3.84 50.66 5.44
CA LYS A 165 2.84 51.58 6.01
C LYS A 165 2.49 51.12 7.43
N PRO A 166 1.84 51.94 8.27
CA PRO A 166 1.44 51.56 9.63
C PRO A 166 0.61 50.27 9.68
N TYR A 167 0.80 49.46 10.73
CA TYR A 167 0.23 48.11 10.86
C TYR A 167 -1.30 48.02 10.76
N PHE A 168 -2.03 49.13 10.94
CA PHE A 168 -3.49 49.12 10.83
C PHE A 168 -3.99 48.91 9.39
N GLN A 169 -3.16 49.13 8.37
CA GLN A 169 -3.46 48.74 6.99
C GLN A 169 -3.07 47.27 6.74
N PRO A 170 -3.90 46.47 6.05
CA PRO A 170 -3.57 45.09 5.70
C PRO A 170 -2.53 45.00 4.57
N ILE A 171 -1.75 43.92 4.54
CA ILE A 171 -1.02 43.46 3.34
C ILE A 171 -1.99 42.92 2.28
N ALA A 172 -1.52 42.61 1.07
CA ALA A 172 -2.34 41.85 0.11
C ALA A 172 -2.56 40.41 0.65
N THR A 173 -3.82 39.99 0.73
CA THR A 173 -4.20 38.66 1.22
C THR A 173 -4.51 37.70 0.07
N TYR A 174 -4.61 36.41 0.37
CA TYR A 174 -5.11 35.42 -0.61
C TYR A 174 -6.54 35.75 -1.07
N GLN A 175 -7.37 36.33 -0.19
CA GLN A 175 -8.75 36.71 -0.48
C GLN A 175 -8.83 37.83 -1.53
N ASP A 176 -7.84 38.74 -1.55
CA ASP A 176 -7.70 39.78 -2.58
C ASP A 176 -7.17 39.24 -3.91
N SER A 177 -6.12 38.41 -3.84
CA SER A 177 -5.34 37.98 -5.02
C SER A 177 -5.93 36.77 -5.74
N LYS A 178 -6.73 35.96 -5.02
CA LYS A 178 -7.20 34.63 -5.41
C LYS A 178 -6.09 33.70 -5.89
N ARG A 179 -4.89 33.85 -5.30
CA ARG A 179 -3.66 33.12 -5.66
C ARG A 179 -2.83 32.81 -4.44
N ASP A 180 -2.25 31.62 -4.42
CA ASP A 180 -1.29 31.20 -3.41
C ASP A 180 0.10 31.85 -3.67
N ALA A 181 0.49 32.79 -2.80
CA ALA A 181 1.79 33.44 -2.85
C ALA A 181 2.94 32.54 -2.35
N MET A 182 2.65 31.51 -1.55
CA MET A 182 3.65 30.59 -1.01
C MET A 182 4.30 29.73 -2.10
N ARG A 183 3.62 29.49 -3.22
CA ARG A 183 4.22 28.90 -4.44
C ARG A 183 5.46 29.66 -4.90
N ALA A 184 5.48 30.99 -4.79
CA ALA A 184 6.66 31.80 -5.14
C ALA A 184 7.79 31.68 -4.11
N ILE A 185 7.45 31.53 -2.82
CA ILE A 185 8.43 31.27 -1.76
C ILE A 185 9.07 29.89 -1.96
N ILE A 186 8.27 28.86 -2.22
CA ILE A 186 8.73 27.49 -2.52
C ILE A 186 9.67 27.47 -3.74
N ASN A 187 9.28 28.13 -4.84
CA ASN A 187 10.12 28.28 -6.03
C ASN A 187 11.45 29.04 -5.78
N ALA A 188 11.50 29.89 -4.76
CA ALA A 188 12.72 30.61 -4.39
C ALA A 188 13.61 29.79 -3.43
N LEU A 189 12.99 28.94 -2.58
CA LEU A 189 13.67 27.95 -1.74
C LEU A 189 14.25 26.77 -2.55
N SER A 190 13.59 26.36 -3.64
CA SER A 190 14.03 25.21 -4.48
C SER A 190 15.39 25.39 -5.16
N VAL A 191 15.94 26.61 -5.17
CA VAL A 191 17.25 26.94 -5.73
C VAL A 191 18.41 26.46 -4.84
N VAL A 192 18.12 26.04 -3.60
CA VAL A 192 19.08 25.51 -2.62
C VAL A 192 19.60 24.14 -3.05
N THR A 193 20.93 23.98 -3.09
CA THR A 193 21.61 22.72 -3.41
C THR A 193 22.92 22.56 -2.62
N GLY A 194 23.35 21.32 -2.38
CA GLY A 194 24.61 21.03 -1.70
C GLY A 194 24.63 21.54 -0.26
N GLU A 195 25.64 22.36 0.09
CA GLU A 195 25.77 22.99 1.42
C GLU A 195 25.00 24.33 1.56
N ASP A 196 24.19 24.72 0.59
CA ASP A 196 23.31 25.88 0.74
C ASP A 196 22.24 25.60 1.81
N GLY A 197 21.90 26.64 2.58
CA GLY A 197 20.82 26.61 3.56
C GLY A 197 20.07 27.94 3.61
N ILE A 198 18.74 27.90 3.68
CA ILE A 198 17.87 29.06 3.86
C ILE A 198 16.88 28.76 4.98
N GLY A 199 16.72 29.70 5.91
CA GLY A 199 15.65 29.68 6.91
C GLY A 199 14.78 30.92 6.81
N ILE A 200 13.48 30.74 6.58
CA ILE A 200 12.45 31.77 6.76
C ILE A 200 11.81 31.52 8.11
N GLN A 201 11.86 32.50 9.01
CA GLN A 201 11.39 32.39 10.38
C GLN A 201 10.28 33.43 10.64
N VAL A 202 9.04 32.97 10.79
CA VAL A 202 7.83 33.76 11.08
C VAL A 202 7.50 33.61 12.56
N MET A 203 8.04 34.48 13.40
CA MET A 203 7.72 34.50 14.83
C MET A 203 6.48 35.35 15.10
N MET A 204 5.62 34.89 16.00
CA MET A 204 4.36 35.54 16.32
C MET A 204 3.96 35.37 17.79
N ARG A 205 3.16 36.32 18.27
CA ARG A 205 2.43 36.23 19.54
C ARG A 205 1.13 37.02 19.49
N PRO A 206 0.05 36.61 20.17
CA PRO A 206 -1.20 37.36 20.21
C PRO A 206 -0.98 38.82 20.65
N ALA A 207 -1.46 39.77 19.85
CA ALA A 207 -1.30 41.20 20.09
C ALA A 207 -2.24 41.71 21.20
N LYS A 208 -1.83 42.79 21.87
CA LYS A 208 -2.59 43.39 22.99
C LYS A 208 -3.86 44.08 22.49
N ASP A 209 -4.98 43.90 23.19
CA ASP A 209 -6.32 44.49 22.91
C ASP A 209 -6.31 45.98 22.47
N SER A 210 -5.30 46.77 22.87
CA SER A 210 -5.10 48.15 22.42
C SER A 210 -4.91 48.34 20.91
N TRP A 211 -4.43 47.33 20.15
CA TRP A 211 -4.12 47.49 18.72
C TRP A 211 -5.38 47.77 17.88
N THR A 212 -6.49 47.10 18.19
CA THR A 212 -7.79 47.31 17.52
C THR A 212 -8.34 48.70 17.81
N SER A 213 -8.17 49.21 19.04
CA SER A 213 -8.54 50.58 19.41
C SER A 213 -7.75 51.61 18.60
N SER A 214 -6.44 51.40 18.41
CA SER A 214 -5.59 52.26 17.58
C SER A 214 -6.00 52.23 16.10
N ALA A 215 -6.29 51.04 15.55
CA ALA A 215 -6.78 50.89 14.17
C ALA A 215 -8.14 51.58 13.93
N ARG A 216 -9.11 51.38 14.83
CA ARG A 216 -10.43 52.05 14.78
C ARG A 216 -10.31 53.56 14.93
N LYS A 217 -9.38 54.06 15.76
CA LYS A 217 -9.06 55.50 15.86
C LYS A 217 -8.45 56.04 14.55
N ALA A 218 -7.63 55.26 13.85
CA ALA A 218 -7.09 55.65 12.55
C ALA A 218 -8.21 55.76 11.49
N ALA A 219 -9.09 54.76 11.39
CA ALA A 219 -10.28 54.80 10.52
C ALA A 219 -11.19 56.01 10.83
N ALA A 220 -11.44 56.28 12.11
CA ALA A 220 -12.19 57.46 12.55
C ALA A 220 -11.47 58.80 12.25
N LYS A 221 -10.13 58.85 12.31
CA LYS A 221 -9.35 60.04 11.91
C LYS A 221 -9.48 60.30 10.40
N ILE A 222 -9.54 59.26 9.56
CA ILE A 222 -9.81 59.40 8.12
C ILE A 222 -11.21 60.01 7.89
N LYS A 223 -12.26 59.40 8.49
CA LYS A 223 -13.64 59.92 8.47
C LYS A 223 -13.72 61.39 8.92
N LYS A 224 -13.06 61.76 10.03
CA LYS A 224 -13.10 63.11 10.61
C LYS A 224 -12.25 64.15 9.88
N ASN A 225 -11.08 63.79 9.37
CA ASN A 225 -10.21 64.73 8.64
C ASN A 225 -10.90 65.24 7.37
N ARG A 226 -11.64 64.36 6.67
CA ARG A 226 -12.44 64.73 5.50
C ARG A 226 -13.59 65.67 5.86
N ALA A 227 -14.38 65.31 6.89
CA ALA A 227 -15.49 66.12 7.39
C ALA A 227 -15.09 67.48 7.99
N SER A 228 -13.79 67.75 8.17
CA SER A 228 -13.26 69.03 8.67
C SER A 228 -12.41 69.78 7.64
N GLY A 229 -12.40 69.34 6.38
CA GLY A 229 -11.76 70.05 5.25
C GLY A 229 -10.23 70.19 5.33
N LYS A 230 -9.55 69.55 6.30
CA LYS A 230 -8.12 69.74 6.53
C LYS A 230 -7.28 68.88 5.60
N THR A 231 -6.60 69.53 4.64
CA THR A 231 -5.57 68.91 3.81
C THR A 231 -4.36 68.46 4.64
N ALA A 232 -3.80 67.31 4.29
CA ALA A 232 -2.83 66.57 5.10
C ALA A 232 -1.37 67.08 4.94
N SER A 233 -1.12 68.36 5.25
CA SER A 233 0.20 68.98 5.09
C SER A 233 0.60 69.90 6.26
N SER A 234 0.58 69.40 7.51
CA SER A 234 1.14 70.11 8.67
C SER A 234 1.54 69.27 9.90
N GLU A 235 1.63 67.93 9.81
CA GLU A 235 2.17 67.09 10.91
C GLU A 235 3.47 66.40 10.48
N SER A 236 4.59 67.14 10.52
CA SER A 236 5.95 66.61 10.37
C SER A 236 6.94 67.46 11.18
N GLY A 237 7.16 67.07 12.44
CA GLY A 237 8.07 67.77 13.35
C GLY A 237 7.56 67.82 14.80
N ILE A 238 7.84 66.77 15.58
CA ILE A 238 7.68 66.83 17.03
C ILE A 238 8.91 67.54 17.60
N GLY A 239 8.74 68.79 18.05
CA GLY A 239 9.81 69.63 18.57
C GLY A 239 9.29 70.69 19.54
N ILE A 240 8.47 70.27 20.52
CA ILE A 240 7.91 71.20 21.53
C ILE A 240 9.02 71.66 22.46
N LYS A 241 9.36 72.95 22.41
CA LYS A 241 10.27 73.58 23.39
C LYS A 241 9.53 73.80 24.72
N PRO A 242 10.13 73.48 25.88
CA PRO A 242 9.46 73.66 27.18
C PRO A 242 9.00 75.08 27.52
N SER A 243 9.53 76.10 26.83
CA SER A 243 9.17 77.51 27.02
C SER A 243 7.76 77.87 26.56
N GLU A 244 7.18 77.16 25.59
CA GLU A 244 5.87 77.49 25.01
C GLU A 244 4.69 77.02 25.86
N ILE A 245 4.91 76.05 26.75
CA ILE A 245 3.86 75.54 27.66
C ILE A 245 3.50 76.60 28.72
N LEU A 246 4.39 77.53 29.02
CA LEU A 246 4.20 78.54 30.08
C LEU A 246 3.29 79.71 29.63
N GLU A 247 3.21 80.02 28.33
CA GLU A 247 2.33 81.08 27.82
C GLU A 247 0.85 80.66 27.69
N VAL A 248 0.59 79.35 27.56
CA VAL A 248 -0.77 78.80 27.38
C VAL A 248 -1.62 78.94 28.65
N LEU A 249 -1.02 79.12 29.82
CA LEU A 249 -1.72 79.24 31.11
C LEU A 249 -2.32 80.63 31.39
N TRP A 250 -2.11 81.63 30.52
CA TRP A 250 -2.47 83.04 30.82
C TRP A 250 -3.47 83.73 29.88
N LYS A 251 -4.16 83.02 28.98
CA LYS A 251 -5.23 83.60 28.14
C LYS A 251 -6.63 83.14 28.58
N PRO A 252 -7.56 84.07 28.89
CA PRO A 252 -8.95 83.72 29.18
C PRO A 252 -9.70 83.30 27.90
N PRO A 253 -10.73 82.44 27.99
CA PRO A 253 -11.40 81.89 26.81
C PRO A 253 -12.29 82.93 26.12
N GLN A 254 -12.13 83.09 24.81
CA GLN A 254 -13.09 83.79 23.94
C GLN A 254 -13.84 82.78 23.06
N HIS A 255 -15.10 83.10 22.77
CA HIS A 255 -16.01 82.25 22.00
C HIS A 255 -15.49 82.01 20.58
N VAL A 256 -15.53 80.74 20.14
CA VAL A 256 -15.41 80.37 18.73
C VAL A 256 -16.82 80.09 18.19
N SER A 257 -17.18 80.80 17.12
CA SER A 257 -18.43 80.60 16.37
C SER A 257 -18.47 79.23 15.70
N LYS A 258 -19.65 78.60 15.66
CA LYS A 258 -19.87 77.39 14.86
C LYS A 258 -19.85 77.75 13.37
N GLU A 259 -18.91 77.19 12.62
CA GLU A 259 -19.03 77.05 11.17
C GLU A 259 -19.80 75.76 10.83
N GLU A 260 -20.63 75.82 9.79
CA GLU A 260 -21.42 74.67 9.32
C GLU A 260 -20.53 73.67 8.58
N SER A 261 -20.54 72.41 9.00
CA SER A 261 -19.79 71.35 8.34
C SER A 261 -20.53 70.85 7.10
N VAL A 262 -20.00 71.15 5.92
CA VAL A 262 -20.45 70.56 4.65
C VAL A 262 -20.20 69.05 4.67
N GLU A 263 -21.26 68.24 4.63
CA GLU A 263 -21.16 66.78 4.51
C GLU A 263 -20.54 66.40 3.15
N THR A 264 -19.22 66.26 3.13
CA THR A 264 -18.48 65.83 1.94
C THR A 264 -18.41 64.31 1.94
N GLN A 265 -19.05 63.66 0.96
CA GLN A 265 -19.03 62.19 0.85
C GLN A 265 -17.59 61.67 0.71
N LEU A 266 -17.31 60.52 1.33
CA LEU A 266 -16.00 59.85 1.26
C LEU A 266 -15.69 59.44 -0.17
N THR A 267 -14.43 59.58 -0.61
CA THR A 267 -14.03 59.02 -1.90
C THR A 267 -14.04 57.49 -1.85
N ALA A 268 -14.28 56.82 -2.98
CA ALA A 268 -14.27 55.36 -3.05
C ALA A 268 -12.96 54.73 -2.51
N THR A 269 -11.83 55.42 -2.67
CA THR A 269 -10.52 55.00 -2.14
C THR A 269 -10.45 55.15 -0.62
N GLU A 270 -10.91 56.27 -0.05
CA GLU A 270 -10.97 56.46 1.42
C GLU A 270 -11.95 55.47 2.07
N GLN A 271 -13.10 55.23 1.43
CA GLN A 271 -14.10 54.25 1.86
C GLN A 271 -13.51 52.84 1.89
N LYS A 272 -12.91 52.36 0.78
CA LYS A 272 -12.23 51.06 0.72
C LYS A 272 -11.06 50.94 1.71
N GLN A 273 -10.34 52.04 1.95
CA GLN A 273 -9.28 52.07 2.96
C GLN A 273 -9.84 51.91 4.37
N ILE A 274 -10.97 52.54 4.69
CA ILE A 274 -11.64 52.36 5.98
C ILE A 274 -12.18 50.94 6.14
N GLU A 275 -12.86 50.42 5.11
CA GLU A 275 -13.42 49.06 5.09
C GLU A 275 -12.33 48.01 5.35
N SER A 276 -11.21 48.07 4.63
CA SER A 276 -10.08 47.14 4.83
C SER A 276 -9.39 47.26 6.21
N ILE A 277 -9.43 48.43 6.86
CA ILE A 277 -8.97 48.59 8.25
C ILE A 277 -9.99 47.97 9.22
N GLU A 278 -11.29 48.23 9.02
CA GLU A 278 -12.36 47.71 9.87
C GLU A 278 -12.42 46.17 9.77
N GLU A 279 -12.34 45.62 8.56
CA GLU A 279 -12.19 44.18 8.25
C GLU A 279 -10.94 43.58 8.88
N LYS A 280 -9.76 44.21 8.76
CA LYS A 280 -8.55 43.72 9.43
C LYS A 280 -8.76 43.55 10.95
N THR A 281 -9.57 44.39 11.60
CA THR A 281 -9.88 44.30 13.04
C THR A 281 -10.99 43.30 13.42
N SER A 282 -11.64 42.64 12.47
CA SER A 282 -12.61 41.56 12.78
C SER A 282 -11.91 40.25 13.19
N PHE A 283 -10.66 40.07 12.75
CA PHE A 283 -9.85 38.87 12.99
C PHE A 283 -8.84 39.07 14.14
N PRO A 284 -8.41 37.99 14.84
CA PRO A 284 -7.36 38.06 15.85
C PRO A 284 -6.03 38.57 15.29
N GLY A 285 -5.40 39.51 15.98
CA GLY A 285 -4.13 40.13 15.60
C GLY A 285 -2.93 39.58 16.37
N PHE A 286 -1.77 39.56 15.71
CA PHE A 286 -0.50 39.04 16.20
C PHE A 286 0.62 40.06 16.00
N GLU A 287 1.43 40.29 17.03
CA GLU A 287 2.71 40.98 16.89
C GLU A 287 3.67 40.00 16.19
N THR A 288 4.12 40.33 14.96
CA THR A 288 4.76 39.37 14.04
C THR A 288 6.10 39.87 13.52
N LEU A 289 7.15 39.07 13.68
CA LEU A 289 8.51 39.35 13.22
C LEU A 289 8.98 38.27 12.24
N ILE A 290 9.32 38.67 11.02
CA ILE A 290 9.74 37.76 9.95
C ILE A 290 11.22 37.97 9.65
N ARG A 291 12.00 36.89 9.69
CA ARG A 291 13.42 36.83 9.39
C ARG A 291 13.71 35.96 8.18
N ILE A 292 14.75 36.31 7.43
CA ILE A 292 15.40 35.42 6.48
C ILE A 292 16.86 35.29 6.90
N VAL A 293 17.35 34.06 7.00
CA VAL A 293 18.77 33.72 7.01
C VAL A 293 19.10 32.90 5.76
N ALA A 294 20.24 33.16 5.15
CA ALA A 294 20.79 32.36 4.06
C ALA A 294 22.28 32.12 4.33
N SER A 295 22.69 30.86 4.26
CA SER A 295 24.09 30.43 4.40
C SER A 295 24.50 29.61 3.19
N SER A 296 25.74 29.78 2.77
CA SER A 296 26.36 29.05 1.66
C SER A 296 27.87 29.11 1.86
N SER A 297 28.64 28.39 1.04
CA SER A 297 30.11 28.47 1.01
C SER A 297 30.64 29.88 0.74
N THR A 298 29.85 30.76 0.09
CA THR A 298 30.23 32.16 -0.18
C THR A 298 29.11 33.16 0.11
N SER A 299 29.47 34.33 0.64
CA SER A 299 28.53 35.43 0.91
C SER A 299 27.77 35.89 -0.35
N ALA A 300 28.43 35.87 -1.52
CA ALA A 300 27.80 36.23 -2.80
C ALA A 300 26.65 35.28 -3.17
N ARG A 301 26.82 33.96 -3.00
CA ARG A 301 25.76 32.96 -3.21
C ARG A 301 24.62 33.18 -2.23
N SER A 302 24.92 33.35 -0.94
CA SER A 302 23.91 33.62 0.09
C SER A 302 23.13 34.92 -0.18
N GLN A 303 23.76 35.95 -0.73
CA GLN A 303 23.08 37.19 -1.12
C GLN A 303 22.11 36.96 -2.29
N VAL A 304 22.43 36.09 -3.26
CA VAL A 304 21.51 35.70 -4.33
C VAL A 304 20.32 34.92 -3.77
N LEU A 305 20.58 33.90 -2.94
CA LEU A 305 19.54 33.11 -2.28
C LEU A 305 18.57 34.00 -1.48
N MET A 306 19.09 34.87 -0.62
CA MET A 306 18.30 35.84 0.14
C MET A 306 17.49 36.77 -0.76
N LYS A 307 18.07 37.30 -1.85
CA LYS A 307 17.36 38.19 -2.80
C LYS A 307 16.18 37.49 -3.48
N ASN A 308 16.29 36.20 -3.79
CA ASN A 308 15.19 35.44 -4.39
C ASN A 308 13.97 35.36 -3.44
N ILE A 309 14.21 35.07 -2.15
CA ILE A 309 13.14 35.07 -1.14
C ILE A 309 12.55 36.48 -0.96
N VAL A 310 13.39 37.52 -0.88
CA VAL A 310 12.93 38.91 -0.76
C VAL A 310 12.08 39.35 -1.96
N ALA A 311 12.39 38.87 -3.17
CA ALA A 311 11.58 39.12 -4.36
C ALA A 311 10.22 38.40 -4.30
N ALA A 312 10.15 37.16 -3.79
CA ALA A 312 8.90 36.44 -3.62
C ALA A 312 7.91 37.17 -2.67
N PHE A 313 8.42 37.83 -1.63
CA PHE A 313 7.61 38.63 -0.69
C PHE A 313 6.91 39.85 -1.33
N ALA A 314 7.27 40.24 -2.56
CA ALA A 314 6.56 41.30 -3.28
C ALA A 314 5.10 40.93 -3.63
N LEU A 315 4.73 39.64 -3.61
CA LEU A 315 3.34 39.21 -3.83
C LEU A 315 2.39 39.60 -2.69
N PHE A 316 2.92 39.95 -1.51
CA PHE A 316 2.15 40.46 -0.38
C PHE A 316 1.99 41.99 -0.42
N ASP A 317 2.59 42.69 -1.39
CA ASP A 317 2.50 44.14 -1.51
C ASP A 317 1.19 44.55 -2.19
N SER A 318 0.37 45.33 -1.49
CA SER A 318 -0.79 46.00 -2.07
C SER A 318 -0.44 47.47 -2.44
N PRO A 319 -0.66 47.92 -3.69
CA PRO A 319 -0.42 49.32 -4.07
C PRO A 319 -1.24 50.32 -3.23
N SER A 320 -2.52 49.99 -2.96
CA SER A 320 -3.39 50.80 -2.11
C SER A 320 -3.11 50.64 -0.62
N SER A 321 -2.80 49.41 -0.19
CA SER A 321 -2.69 49.04 1.24
C SER A 321 -1.23 48.82 1.64
N ASN A 322 -0.92 47.88 2.53
CA ASN A 322 0.41 47.68 3.08
C ASN A 322 1.27 46.68 2.27
N GLY A 323 2.51 46.48 2.70
CA GLY A 323 3.47 45.59 2.07
C GLY A 323 4.78 45.51 2.87
N PHE A 324 5.74 44.69 2.42
CA PHE A 324 6.96 44.38 3.17
C PHE A 324 8.22 45.08 2.64
N LYS A 325 9.01 45.66 3.55
CA LYS A 325 10.34 46.19 3.31
C LYS A 325 11.37 45.35 4.06
N PHE A 326 12.29 44.74 3.33
CA PHE A 326 13.41 43.98 3.90
C PHE A 326 14.55 44.90 4.35
N THR A 327 15.15 44.60 5.51
CA THR A 327 16.33 45.29 6.04
C THR A 327 17.41 44.27 6.37
N VAL A 328 18.52 44.31 5.64
CA VAL A 328 19.71 43.46 5.87
C VAL A 328 20.33 43.80 7.23
N THR A 329 20.73 42.78 7.99
CA THR A 329 21.43 43.00 9.27
C THR A 329 22.82 43.63 9.07
N LYS A 330 23.22 44.51 9.99
CA LYS A 330 24.59 45.02 10.09
C LYS A 330 25.47 44.19 11.03
N ASN A 331 24.88 43.37 11.88
CA ASN A 331 25.56 42.47 12.81
C ASN A 331 25.03 41.05 12.55
N VAL A 332 25.82 40.25 11.83
CA VAL A 332 25.45 38.87 11.46
C VAL A 332 25.48 37.95 12.68
N GLU A 333 26.46 38.09 13.57
CA GLU A 333 26.61 37.25 14.77
C GLU A 333 25.42 37.39 15.73
N GLN A 334 25.02 38.63 16.06
CA GLN A 334 23.85 38.88 16.90
C GLN A 334 22.55 38.43 16.22
N PHE A 335 22.46 38.58 14.89
CA PHE A 335 21.31 38.12 14.11
C PHE A 335 21.20 36.58 14.09
N VAL A 336 22.30 35.86 13.85
CA VAL A 336 22.38 34.40 13.88
C VAL A 336 22.03 33.87 15.27
N THR A 337 22.58 34.47 16.33
CA THR A 337 22.21 34.17 17.71
C THR A 337 20.70 34.37 17.95
N SER A 338 20.14 35.46 17.44
CA SER A 338 18.70 35.77 17.55
C SER A 338 17.82 34.82 16.74
N TYR A 339 18.31 34.30 15.62
CA TYR A 339 17.64 33.29 14.80
C TYR A 339 17.59 31.94 15.53
N ILE A 340 18.74 31.43 15.99
CA ILE A 340 18.86 30.13 16.68
C ILE A 340 18.01 30.12 17.96
N PHE A 341 18.20 31.09 18.84
CA PHE A 341 17.43 31.18 20.10
C PHE A 341 16.03 31.81 19.92
N ARG A 342 15.60 32.07 18.68
CA ARG A 342 14.27 32.64 18.34
C ARG A 342 13.93 33.87 19.17
N PHE A 343 14.85 34.82 19.28
CA PHE A 343 14.66 36.02 20.10
C PHE A 343 13.63 36.97 19.50
N PHE A 344 12.52 37.12 20.21
CA PHE A 344 11.47 38.10 19.94
C PHE A 344 11.65 39.34 20.84
N PRO A 345 11.86 40.56 20.29
CA PRO A 345 12.01 41.76 21.10
C PRO A 345 10.71 42.09 21.83
N GLN A 346 10.76 42.18 23.17
CA GLN A 346 9.55 42.25 23.99
C GLN A 346 8.75 43.56 23.85
N GLU A 347 9.32 44.56 23.21
CA GLU A 347 8.76 45.90 22.97
C GLU A 347 8.37 46.11 21.50
N PHE A 348 8.47 45.08 20.66
CA PHE A 348 8.09 45.13 19.26
C PHE A 348 6.57 45.09 19.08
N ASP A 349 5.99 46.20 18.60
CA ASP A 349 4.56 46.36 18.26
C ASP A 349 4.33 47.03 16.90
N SER A 350 5.39 47.22 16.11
CA SER A 350 5.38 47.95 14.83
C SER A 350 4.83 47.13 13.65
N CYS A 351 4.82 45.80 13.75
CA CYS A 351 4.24 44.89 12.77
C CYS A 351 3.16 44.04 13.44
N ILE A 352 1.90 44.27 13.05
CA ILE A 352 0.74 43.50 13.51
C ILE A 352 0.01 42.96 12.28
N LEU A 353 -0.11 41.64 12.22
CA LEU A 353 -0.81 40.89 11.18
C LEU A 353 -1.96 40.11 11.81
N ASN A 354 -3.10 40.02 11.14
CA ASN A 354 -4.22 39.19 11.59
C ASN A 354 -4.10 37.73 11.12
N SER A 355 -5.03 36.86 11.53
CA SER A 355 -5.04 35.44 11.14
C SER A 355 -5.14 35.21 9.63
N VAL A 356 -5.77 36.11 8.86
CA VAL A 356 -5.88 36.03 7.39
C VAL A 356 -4.55 36.39 6.72
N GLU A 357 -3.90 37.45 7.19
CA GLU A 357 -2.58 37.88 6.73
C GLU A 357 -1.51 36.84 7.07
N LEU A 358 -1.57 36.22 8.26
CA LEU A 358 -0.69 35.11 8.63
C LEU A 358 -0.94 33.85 7.79
N ALA A 359 -2.20 33.48 7.57
CA ALA A 359 -2.58 32.38 6.67
C ALA A 359 -2.10 32.61 5.23
N THR A 360 -2.01 33.86 4.77
CA THR A 360 -1.46 34.18 3.45
C THR A 360 0.06 33.97 3.37
N ILE A 361 0.78 34.12 4.49
CA ILE A 361 2.26 34.03 4.55
C ILE A 361 2.74 32.61 4.86
N PHE A 362 2.05 31.89 5.75
CA PHE A 362 2.41 30.54 6.16
C PHE A 362 1.14 29.68 6.33
N HIS A 363 1.05 28.68 5.47
CA HIS A 363 0.10 27.56 5.48
C HIS A 363 0.84 26.30 5.03
N LEU A 364 0.17 25.14 4.93
CA LEU A 364 0.72 23.97 4.24
C LEU A 364 0.28 23.98 2.77
N PRO A 365 1.18 23.72 1.78
CA PRO A 365 0.84 23.80 0.37
C PRO A 365 0.16 22.54 -0.17
N ASP A 366 -0.87 22.73 -1.00
CA ASP A 366 -1.41 21.70 -1.89
C ASP A 366 -0.36 21.19 -2.90
N GLN A 367 -0.52 19.95 -3.36
CA GLN A 367 0.25 19.30 -4.41
C GLN A 367 0.32 20.14 -5.70
N ARG A 368 -0.74 20.92 -5.99
CA ARG A 368 -0.81 21.86 -7.13
C ARG A 368 0.16 23.04 -7.02
N ASN A 369 0.52 23.43 -5.79
CA ASN A 369 1.44 24.52 -5.49
C ASN A 369 2.88 24.02 -5.19
N ILE A 370 3.06 22.70 -5.07
CA ILE A 370 4.36 22.03 -4.99
C ILE A 370 4.86 21.74 -6.42
N SER A 371 5.72 22.63 -6.91
CA SER A 371 6.36 22.57 -8.24
C SER A 371 7.66 21.74 -8.26
N THR A 372 8.11 21.24 -7.11
CA THR A 372 9.43 20.63 -6.92
C THR A 372 9.32 19.33 -6.12
N SER A 373 10.17 18.34 -6.46
CA SER A 373 10.30 17.09 -5.70
C SER A 373 11.05 17.25 -4.37
N GLN A 374 11.50 18.46 -4.05
CA GLN A 374 12.27 18.78 -2.84
C GLN A 374 11.40 18.97 -1.59
N ILE A 375 10.07 19.07 -1.73
CA ILE A 375 9.13 19.01 -0.60
C ILE A 375 8.70 17.55 -0.44
N GLU A 376 9.00 16.96 0.72
CA GLU A 376 8.47 15.65 1.07
C GLU A 376 7.04 15.74 1.61
N ARG A 377 6.14 14.93 1.05
CA ARG A 377 4.80 14.67 1.60
C ARG A 377 4.76 13.29 2.26
N GLN A 378 3.81 13.10 3.17
CA GLN A 378 3.45 11.75 3.61
C GLN A 378 3.00 10.92 2.40
N ARG A 379 3.54 9.69 2.29
CA ARG A 379 3.26 8.78 1.16
C ARG A 379 1.88 8.12 1.27
N SER A 380 1.42 7.91 2.50
CA SER A 380 0.21 7.20 2.88
C SER A 380 -0.54 7.99 3.95
N LYS A 381 -1.86 7.89 3.91
CA LYS A 381 -2.76 8.45 4.92
C LYS A 381 -2.73 7.61 6.18
N GLN A 382 -2.31 8.20 7.29
CA GLN A 382 -2.31 7.53 8.60
C GLN A 382 -3.67 7.74 9.26
N VAL A 383 -4.35 6.64 9.62
CA VAL A 383 -5.68 6.65 10.25
C VAL A 383 -5.67 5.82 11.52
N ASP A 384 -6.30 6.31 12.58
CA ASP A 384 -6.30 5.66 13.89
C ASP A 384 -6.97 4.28 13.87
N GLY A 385 -6.37 3.32 14.56
CA GLY A 385 -6.90 1.97 14.71
C GLY A 385 -8.10 1.89 15.68
N PRO A 386 -8.76 0.72 15.77
CA PRO A 386 -9.89 0.50 16.66
C PRO A 386 -9.56 0.83 18.12
N ARG A 387 -10.52 1.41 18.86
CA ARG A 387 -10.35 1.72 20.29
C ARG A 387 -10.33 0.46 21.16
N VAL A 388 -11.13 -0.54 20.81
CA VAL A 388 -11.17 -1.83 21.49
C VAL A 388 -10.18 -2.75 20.79
N LEU A 389 -9.00 -2.89 21.37
CA LEU A 389 -7.94 -3.78 20.90
C LEU A 389 -8.04 -5.12 21.62
N SER A 390 -7.81 -6.21 20.89
CA SER A 390 -7.58 -7.53 21.50
C SER A 390 -6.19 -7.53 22.13
N THR A 391 -6.06 -8.04 23.36
CA THR A 391 -4.74 -8.28 23.98
C THR A 391 -4.11 -9.60 23.52
N GLU A 392 -4.93 -10.52 23.02
CA GLU A 392 -4.56 -11.86 22.61
C GLU A 392 -4.91 -12.12 21.13
N GLY A 393 -4.34 -13.19 20.57
CA GLY A 393 -4.49 -13.55 19.16
C GLY A 393 -3.42 -12.94 18.26
N PHE A 394 -3.64 -13.09 16.95
CA PHE A 394 -2.66 -12.78 15.91
C PHE A 394 -2.32 -11.30 15.85
N LEU A 395 -1.04 -10.96 16.03
CA LEU A 395 -0.54 -9.64 15.70
C LEU A 395 -0.49 -9.50 14.17
N LEU A 396 -1.41 -8.71 13.63
CA LEU A 396 -1.45 -8.36 12.21
C LEU A 396 -0.36 -7.32 11.87
N GLY A 397 -0.02 -6.47 12.83
CA GLY A 397 0.95 -5.40 12.67
C GLY A 397 0.73 -4.28 13.69
N TYR A 398 1.26 -3.11 13.39
CA TYR A 398 1.15 -1.93 14.24
C TYR A 398 0.40 -0.81 13.53
N ASN A 399 -0.63 -0.27 14.17
CA ASN A 399 -1.18 1.02 13.78
C ASN A 399 -0.28 2.11 14.37
N ILE A 400 0.26 2.97 13.51
CA ILE A 400 1.09 4.11 13.91
C ILE A 400 0.29 5.37 13.55
N TYR A 401 -0.21 6.06 14.56
CA TYR A 401 -1.02 7.27 14.37
C TYR A 401 -0.62 8.33 15.39
N ARG A 402 -0.26 9.54 14.91
CA ARG A 402 0.17 10.68 15.74
C ARG A 402 1.25 10.33 16.77
N GLY A 403 2.25 9.54 16.34
CA GLY A 403 3.36 9.06 17.19
C GLY A 403 3.00 7.93 18.16
N VAL A 404 1.71 7.58 18.32
CA VAL A 404 1.28 6.45 19.15
C VAL A 404 1.33 5.17 18.31
N LYS A 405 2.02 4.15 18.83
CA LYS A 405 2.12 2.81 18.24
C LYS A 405 1.16 1.87 18.99
N LYS A 406 0.13 1.38 18.30
CA LYS A 406 -0.85 0.42 18.82
C LYS A 406 -0.65 -0.97 18.19
N GLU A 407 -0.66 -2.01 19.00
CA GLU A 407 -0.71 -3.39 18.50
C GLU A 407 -2.11 -3.72 17.96
N ILE A 408 -2.17 -4.23 16.74
CA ILE A 408 -3.42 -4.65 16.11
C ILE A 408 -3.47 -6.18 16.15
N ARG A 409 -4.29 -6.72 17.04
CA ARG A 409 -4.45 -8.16 17.24
C ARG A 409 -5.85 -8.66 16.88
N LEU A 410 -5.91 -9.74 16.11
CA LEU A 410 -7.13 -10.44 15.73
C LEU A 410 -7.38 -11.63 16.66
N ALA A 411 -8.46 -11.55 17.44
CA ALA A 411 -8.86 -12.61 18.36
C ALA A 411 -9.30 -13.88 17.61
N THR A 412 -9.14 -15.06 18.24
CA THR A 412 -9.44 -16.35 17.61
C THR A 412 -10.89 -16.45 17.09
N ASN A 413 -11.86 -15.89 17.81
CA ASN A 413 -13.27 -15.90 17.38
C ASN A 413 -13.53 -15.05 16.12
N ASP A 414 -12.77 -13.97 15.92
CA ASP A 414 -12.89 -13.12 14.74
C ASP A 414 -12.11 -13.70 13.55
N ARG A 415 -10.93 -14.27 13.79
CA ARG A 415 -10.16 -15.06 12.82
C ARG A 415 -10.98 -16.18 12.16
N ARG A 416 -11.95 -16.77 12.87
CA ARG A 416 -12.86 -17.79 12.31
C ARG A 416 -13.78 -17.29 11.18
N ARG A 417 -13.80 -15.99 10.91
CA ARG A 417 -14.45 -15.38 9.73
C ARG A 417 -13.46 -15.12 8.59
N HIS A 418 -12.33 -15.80 8.60
CA HIS A 418 -11.31 -15.78 7.54
C HIS A 418 -10.57 -14.44 7.41
N LEU A 419 -9.47 -14.47 6.66
CA LEU A 419 -8.69 -13.29 6.31
C LEU A 419 -8.42 -13.28 4.81
N TYR A 420 -8.58 -12.13 4.18
CA TYR A 420 -8.25 -11.89 2.78
C TYR A 420 -7.18 -10.80 2.68
N MET A 421 -6.10 -11.09 1.95
CA MET A 421 -5.02 -10.13 1.70
C MET A 421 -4.85 -9.87 0.20
N ILE A 422 -4.91 -8.61 -0.21
CA ILE A 422 -4.62 -8.19 -1.58
C ILE A 422 -3.39 -7.27 -1.64
N GLY A 423 -2.62 -7.37 -2.71
CA GLY A 423 -1.46 -6.50 -2.92
C GLY A 423 -0.56 -6.93 -4.07
N GLN A 424 0.00 -5.95 -4.78
CA GLN A 424 1.01 -6.16 -5.81
C GLN A 424 2.24 -6.91 -5.28
N THR A 425 3.05 -7.47 -6.18
CA THR A 425 4.36 -8.05 -5.86
C THR A 425 5.24 -7.04 -5.11
N GLY A 426 5.96 -7.51 -4.07
CA GLY A 426 6.84 -6.67 -3.24
C GLY A 426 6.15 -5.84 -2.16
N THR A 427 4.83 -5.87 -2.04
CA THR A 427 4.09 -5.16 -0.96
C THR A 427 4.23 -5.81 0.42
N GLY A 428 4.63 -7.08 0.49
CA GLY A 428 4.85 -7.82 1.73
C GLY A 428 3.93 -9.04 1.95
N LYS A 429 3.04 -9.38 1.02
CA LYS A 429 2.03 -10.46 1.19
C LYS A 429 2.56 -11.75 1.80
N SER A 430 3.55 -12.38 1.16
CA SER A 430 4.05 -13.68 1.60
C SER A 430 4.71 -13.57 2.99
N LYS A 431 5.42 -12.48 3.30
CA LYS A 431 5.97 -12.23 4.66
C LYS A 431 4.89 -11.97 5.72
N PHE A 432 3.77 -11.35 5.35
CA PHE A 432 2.61 -11.22 6.23
C PHE A 432 2.00 -12.59 6.53
N LEU A 433 1.76 -13.43 5.52
CA LEU A 433 1.25 -14.80 5.71
C LEU A 433 2.23 -15.69 6.48
N GLU A 434 3.53 -15.66 6.15
CA GLU A 434 4.60 -16.37 6.90
C GLU A 434 4.61 -15.97 8.37
N ASN A 435 4.53 -14.68 8.69
CA ASN A 435 4.51 -14.19 10.07
C ASN A 435 3.25 -14.63 10.84
N LEU A 436 2.11 -14.79 10.17
CA LEU A 436 0.90 -15.34 10.78
C LEU A 436 0.99 -16.86 10.96
N ALA A 437 1.55 -17.59 9.99
CA ALA A 437 1.76 -19.03 10.07
C ALA A 437 2.81 -19.40 11.13
N LEU A 438 3.86 -18.59 11.29
CA LEU A 438 4.85 -18.75 12.36
C LEU A 438 4.24 -18.46 13.74
N GLN A 439 3.33 -17.49 13.87
CA GLN A 439 2.58 -17.28 15.11
C GLN A 439 1.73 -18.53 15.46
N ASP A 440 1.04 -19.15 14.49
CA ASP A 440 0.35 -20.42 14.71
C ASP A 440 1.30 -21.55 15.14
N MET A 441 2.46 -21.65 14.48
CA MET A 441 3.48 -22.66 14.75
C MET A 441 3.99 -22.59 16.20
N LEU A 442 4.30 -21.38 16.66
CA LEU A 442 4.79 -21.08 18.02
C LEU A 442 3.69 -21.19 19.09
N ASP A 443 2.44 -20.84 18.75
CA ASP A 443 1.27 -21.01 19.62
C ASP A 443 0.83 -22.49 19.78
N GLY A 444 1.54 -23.44 19.17
CA GLY A 444 1.17 -24.87 19.19
C GLY A 444 -0.06 -25.21 18.35
N LYS A 445 -0.50 -24.31 17.45
CA LYS A 445 -1.65 -24.52 16.58
C LYS A 445 -1.26 -25.31 15.33
N GLY A 446 -2.28 -25.86 14.68
CA GLY A 446 -2.16 -26.58 13.42
C GLY A 446 -2.51 -25.70 12.24
N PHE A 447 -1.75 -25.83 11.16
CA PHE A 447 -2.04 -25.13 9.93
C PHE A 447 -1.52 -25.88 8.70
N ALA A 448 -2.07 -25.54 7.55
CA ALA A 448 -1.56 -25.89 6.24
C ALA A 448 -1.17 -24.62 5.47
N PHE A 449 -0.03 -24.66 4.77
CA PHE A 449 0.41 -23.57 3.90
C PHE A 449 0.62 -24.09 2.48
N ILE A 450 -0.11 -23.51 1.51
CA ILE A 450 -0.03 -23.85 0.10
C ILE A 450 0.65 -22.69 -0.65
N ASP A 451 1.80 -22.98 -1.27
CA ASP A 451 2.63 -21.99 -1.94
C ASP A 451 2.98 -22.42 -3.39
N PRO A 452 2.50 -21.73 -4.44
CA PRO A 452 2.85 -22.02 -5.84
C PRO A 452 4.26 -21.56 -6.26
N HIS A 453 4.98 -20.82 -5.43
CA HIS A 453 6.37 -20.42 -5.65
C HIS A 453 7.33 -21.33 -4.85
N GLY A 454 6.97 -21.60 -3.60
CA GLY A 454 7.61 -22.54 -2.68
C GLY A 454 8.49 -21.86 -1.63
N ASP A 455 8.93 -20.62 -1.86
CA ASP A 455 9.90 -19.92 -1.00
C ASP A 455 9.39 -19.69 0.43
N SER A 456 8.08 -19.46 0.61
CA SER A 456 7.46 -19.24 1.93
C SER A 456 7.44 -20.54 2.73
N VAL A 457 7.15 -21.65 2.05
CA VAL A 457 7.18 -23.01 2.62
C VAL A 457 8.60 -23.41 3.03
N GLU A 458 9.60 -23.17 2.18
CA GLU A 458 11.00 -23.44 2.52
C GLU A 458 11.47 -22.58 3.71
N ALA A 459 11.07 -21.31 3.75
CA ALA A 459 11.38 -20.41 4.86
C ALA A 459 10.78 -20.92 6.18
N LEU A 460 9.48 -21.23 6.20
CA LEU A 460 8.76 -21.75 7.37
C LEU A 460 9.33 -23.10 7.85
N LEU A 461 9.71 -24.00 6.92
CA LEU A 461 10.29 -25.29 7.27
C LEU A 461 11.59 -25.15 8.08
N GLY A 462 12.42 -24.17 7.75
CA GLY A 462 13.62 -23.84 8.52
C GLY A 462 13.37 -23.07 9.81
N MET A 463 12.13 -22.69 10.14
CA MET A 463 11.76 -21.98 11.39
C MET A 463 11.05 -22.89 12.41
N VAL A 464 10.88 -24.18 12.11
CA VAL A 464 10.17 -25.14 12.97
C VAL A 464 10.85 -25.28 14.34
N PRO A 465 10.14 -25.03 15.45
CA PRO A 465 10.68 -25.23 16.79
C PRO A 465 10.80 -26.73 17.10
N LYS A 466 11.76 -27.10 17.97
CA LYS A 466 12.21 -28.49 18.17
C LYS A 466 11.09 -29.43 18.61
N GLU A 467 10.19 -28.92 19.44
CA GLU A 467 9.02 -29.58 19.98
C GLU A 467 7.92 -29.88 18.95
N ARG A 468 7.95 -29.23 17.77
CA ARG A 468 6.99 -29.44 16.66
C ARG A 468 7.56 -30.29 15.51
N VAL A 469 8.82 -30.74 15.58
CA VAL A 469 9.52 -31.45 14.49
C VAL A 469 8.76 -32.68 13.96
N GLU A 470 8.13 -33.46 14.84
CA GLU A 470 7.39 -34.67 14.47
C GLU A 470 6.00 -34.40 13.85
N ASP A 471 5.48 -33.18 14.00
CA ASP A 471 4.18 -32.72 13.50
C ASP A 471 4.25 -32.24 12.04
N VAL A 472 5.46 -32.03 11.52
CA VAL A 472 5.69 -31.47 10.19
C VAL A 472 5.51 -32.52 9.11
N ILE A 473 4.68 -32.16 8.14
CA ILE A 473 4.46 -32.90 6.90
C ILE A 473 4.83 -31.95 5.77
N TYR A 474 5.88 -32.28 5.04
CA TYR A 474 6.32 -31.57 3.85
C TYR A 474 5.88 -32.33 2.61
N PHE A 475 4.99 -31.72 1.82
CA PHE A 475 4.57 -32.21 0.52
C PHE A 475 5.25 -31.38 -0.57
N ASN A 476 6.02 -32.06 -1.41
CA ASN A 476 6.64 -31.48 -2.59
C ASN A 476 6.53 -32.49 -3.74
N PRO A 477 5.79 -32.20 -4.82
CA PRO A 477 5.61 -33.13 -5.92
C PRO A 477 6.89 -33.34 -6.75
N SER A 478 7.88 -32.45 -6.61
CA SER A 478 9.19 -32.60 -7.25
C SER A 478 10.11 -33.61 -6.56
N GLU A 479 9.72 -34.15 -5.40
CA GLU A 479 10.40 -35.27 -4.77
C GLU A 479 9.96 -36.60 -5.42
N MET A 480 10.76 -37.05 -6.40
CA MET A 480 10.41 -38.21 -7.24
C MET A 480 10.99 -39.54 -6.76
N GLU A 481 11.89 -39.57 -5.78
CA GLU A 481 12.42 -40.84 -5.24
C GLU A 481 11.44 -41.47 -4.26
N ASN A 482 10.80 -40.63 -3.43
CA ASN A 482 9.79 -41.04 -2.45
C ASN A 482 8.49 -40.22 -2.59
N PRO A 483 7.76 -40.34 -3.72
CA PRO A 483 6.53 -39.59 -3.95
C PRO A 483 5.48 -39.84 -2.87
N VAL A 484 4.97 -38.76 -2.30
CA VAL A 484 3.89 -38.78 -1.30
C VAL A 484 2.55 -38.90 -2.03
N GLY A 485 1.77 -39.95 -1.73
CA GLY A 485 0.47 -40.18 -2.37
C GLY A 485 -0.57 -39.14 -1.97
N LEU A 486 -1.44 -38.76 -2.92
CA LEU A 486 -2.59 -37.89 -2.67
C LEU A 486 -3.80 -38.43 -3.44
N ASN A 487 -4.54 -39.37 -2.84
CA ASN A 487 -5.65 -40.03 -3.53
C ASN A 487 -6.93 -39.19 -3.46
N LEU A 488 -7.35 -38.65 -4.60
CA LEU A 488 -8.59 -37.89 -4.76
C LEU A 488 -9.83 -38.67 -4.30
N PHE A 489 -9.88 -39.98 -4.53
CA PHE A 489 -11.05 -40.82 -4.27
C PHE A 489 -11.03 -41.58 -2.94
N GLU A 490 -10.11 -41.22 -2.04
CA GLU A 490 -10.14 -41.69 -0.65
C GLU A 490 -11.21 -40.96 0.18
N PHE A 491 -12.08 -41.72 0.85
CA PHE A 491 -13.18 -41.25 1.71
C PHE A 491 -13.29 -42.14 2.97
N ASP A 492 -13.88 -41.58 4.02
CA ASP A 492 -14.15 -42.26 5.30
C ASP A 492 -15.65 -42.62 5.45
N THR A 493 -16.56 -41.81 4.89
CA THR A 493 -18.02 -42.03 4.98
C THR A 493 -18.68 -42.13 3.59
N PRO A 494 -19.81 -42.85 3.45
CA PRO A 494 -20.50 -42.99 2.16
C PRO A 494 -20.89 -41.65 1.51
N ASP A 495 -21.30 -40.67 2.31
CA ASP A 495 -21.77 -39.35 1.86
C ASP A 495 -20.64 -38.50 1.24
N GLN A 496 -19.39 -38.70 1.67
CA GLN A 496 -18.23 -38.03 1.08
C GLN A 496 -17.99 -38.44 -0.38
N ARG A 497 -18.51 -39.59 -0.83
CA ARG A 497 -18.26 -40.09 -2.19
C ARG A 497 -18.82 -39.15 -3.24
N ASP A 498 -20.10 -38.79 -3.14
CA ASP A 498 -20.73 -37.88 -4.11
C ASP A 498 -20.15 -36.47 -4.07
N PHE A 499 -19.74 -35.99 -2.89
CA PHE A 499 -19.02 -34.72 -2.74
C PHE A 499 -17.68 -34.74 -3.49
N LEU A 500 -16.83 -35.75 -3.26
CA LEU A 500 -15.53 -35.88 -3.94
C LEU A 500 -15.68 -36.05 -5.45
N VAL A 501 -16.73 -36.75 -5.91
CA VAL A 501 -17.04 -36.87 -7.35
C VAL A 501 -17.47 -35.52 -7.94
N GLN A 502 -18.30 -34.74 -7.23
CA GLN A 502 -18.75 -33.43 -7.69
C GLN A 502 -17.58 -32.42 -7.76
N GLU A 503 -16.72 -32.40 -6.75
CA GLU A 503 -15.56 -31.52 -6.73
C GLU A 503 -14.50 -31.94 -7.77
N ALA A 504 -14.34 -33.24 -8.03
CA ALA A 504 -13.51 -33.73 -9.13
C ALA A 504 -14.05 -33.30 -10.51
N ILE A 505 -15.38 -33.23 -10.68
CA ILE A 505 -16.02 -32.65 -11.88
C ILE A 505 -15.75 -31.14 -11.96
N ALA A 506 -15.88 -30.39 -10.85
CA ALA A 506 -15.60 -28.96 -10.82
C ALA A 506 -14.12 -28.63 -11.15
N MET A 507 -13.19 -29.43 -10.63
CA MET A 507 -11.77 -29.41 -10.98
C MET A 507 -11.54 -29.66 -12.48
N LEU A 508 -12.24 -30.63 -13.08
CA LEU A 508 -12.14 -30.91 -14.51
C LEU A 508 -12.71 -29.77 -15.37
N TYR A 509 -13.84 -29.16 -14.97
CA TYR A 509 -14.36 -27.93 -15.60
C TYR A 509 -13.31 -26.81 -15.56
N ARG A 510 -12.74 -26.51 -14.39
CA ARG A 510 -11.71 -25.48 -14.24
C ARG A 510 -10.48 -25.73 -15.13
N LEU A 511 -10.14 -26.99 -15.37
CA LEU A 511 -8.96 -27.41 -16.13
C LEU A 511 -9.17 -27.44 -17.66
N TYR A 512 -10.34 -27.88 -18.12
CA TYR A 512 -10.59 -28.18 -19.55
C TYR A 512 -11.74 -27.40 -20.19
N ASP A 513 -12.61 -26.78 -19.40
CA ASP A 513 -13.73 -25.98 -19.88
C ASP A 513 -14.11 -24.80 -18.93
N PRO A 514 -13.16 -23.92 -18.58
CA PRO A 514 -13.39 -22.86 -17.59
C PRO A 514 -14.39 -21.78 -18.06
N GLY A 515 -14.81 -21.81 -19.33
CA GLY A 515 -15.84 -20.94 -19.90
C GLY A 515 -17.20 -21.62 -20.10
N HIS A 516 -17.36 -22.89 -19.67
CA HIS A 516 -18.56 -23.71 -19.91
C HIS A 516 -19.00 -23.73 -21.39
N THR A 517 -18.03 -23.91 -22.28
CA THR A 517 -18.20 -23.95 -23.74
C THR A 517 -18.80 -25.27 -24.25
N GLY A 518 -18.94 -26.28 -23.39
CA GLY A 518 -19.50 -27.59 -23.70
C GLY A 518 -18.44 -28.67 -23.99
N ILE A 519 -17.16 -28.37 -23.74
CA ILE A 519 -16.06 -29.36 -23.76
C ILE A 519 -16.20 -30.35 -22.60
N ILE A 520 -16.77 -29.89 -21.47
CA ILE A 520 -17.35 -30.74 -20.44
C ILE A 520 -18.84 -30.36 -20.36
N GLY A 521 -19.69 -31.36 -20.14
CA GLY A 521 -21.14 -31.19 -20.07
C GLY A 521 -21.82 -32.43 -19.52
N PRO A 522 -23.17 -32.44 -19.45
CA PRO A 522 -23.92 -33.45 -18.69
C PRO A 522 -23.60 -34.91 -19.04
N ARG A 523 -23.27 -35.21 -20.30
CA ARG A 523 -22.88 -36.57 -20.71
C ARG A 523 -21.49 -36.97 -20.20
N TYR A 524 -20.53 -36.03 -20.18
CA TYR A 524 -19.21 -36.25 -19.58
C TYR A 524 -19.35 -36.49 -18.07
N GLU A 525 -20.12 -35.64 -17.40
CA GLU A 525 -20.40 -35.76 -15.97
C GLU A 525 -21.06 -37.10 -15.63
N HIS A 526 -22.04 -37.54 -16.42
CA HIS A 526 -22.72 -38.83 -16.20
C HIS A 526 -21.75 -40.01 -16.33
N TRP A 527 -20.89 -40.01 -17.35
CA TRP A 527 -19.86 -41.05 -17.52
C TRP A 527 -18.83 -41.02 -16.41
N PHE A 528 -18.33 -39.82 -16.06
CA PHE A 528 -17.36 -39.64 -14.99
C PHE A 528 -17.91 -40.08 -13.63
N ARG A 529 -19.13 -39.65 -13.25
CA ARG A 529 -19.78 -40.00 -11.99
C ARG A 529 -19.94 -41.50 -11.83
N ASN A 530 -20.52 -42.17 -12.82
CA ASN A 530 -20.73 -43.61 -12.75
C ASN A 530 -19.40 -44.39 -12.73
N ALA A 531 -18.38 -43.97 -13.49
CA ALA A 531 -17.05 -44.55 -13.42
C ALA A 531 -16.40 -44.36 -12.04
N ALA A 532 -16.46 -43.15 -11.48
CA ALA A 532 -15.90 -42.84 -10.18
C ALA A 532 -16.57 -43.65 -9.07
N LEU A 533 -17.91 -43.66 -9.00
CA LEU A 533 -18.66 -44.48 -8.03
C LEU A 533 -18.37 -45.98 -8.19
N THR A 534 -18.15 -46.47 -9.42
CA THR A 534 -17.75 -47.86 -9.68
C THR A 534 -16.39 -48.18 -9.06
N ILE A 535 -15.36 -47.36 -9.31
CA ILE A 535 -14.01 -47.62 -8.78
C ILE A 535 -13.89 -47.32 -7.28
N MET A 536 -14.70 -46.40 -6.75
CA MET A 536 -14.82 -46.07 -5.31
C MET A 536 -15.57 -47.13 -4.50
N SER A 537 -16.25 -48.08 -5.17
CA SER A 537 -16.92 -49.19 -4.48
C SER A 537 -15.96 -50.34 -4.14
N ASP A 538 -14.76 -50.41 -4.73
CA ASP A 538 -13.78 -51.46 -4.43
C ASP A 538 -13.18 -51.29 -3.03
N PRO A 539 -13.32 -52.28 -2.12
CA PRO A 539 -12.76 -52.22 -0.76
C PRO A 539 -11.23 -52.17 -0.72
N ASN A 540 -10.53 -52.60 -1.77
CA ASN A 540 -9.07 -52.48 -1.90
C ASN A 540 -8.62 -51.05 -2.27
N GLY A 541 -9.57 -50.18 -2.59
CA GLY A 541 -9.34 -48.83 -3.07
C GLY A 541 -9.00 -48.76 -4.55
N SER A 542 -9.31 -47.61 -5.14
CA SER A 542 -8.89 -47.20 -6.48
C SER A 542 -8.44 -45.74 -6.44
N SER A 543 -7.94 -45.22 -7.56
CA SER A 543 -7.33 -43.91 -7.69
C SER A 543 -7.89 -43.16 -8.92
N PHE A 544 -7.64 -41.86 -9.01
CA PHE A 544 -8.19 -41.03 -10.09
C PHE A 544 -7.79 -41.51 -11.50
N ILE A 545 -6.57 -42.05 -11.65
CA ILE A 545 -6.05 -42.52 -12.93
C ILE A 545 -6.68 -43.85 -13.40
N ASP A 546 -7.49 -44.50 -12.56
CA ASP A 546 -8.16 -45.77 -12.90
C ASP A 546 -9.49 -45.54 -13.65
N ILE A 547 -10.01 -44.30 -13.72
CA ILE A 547 -11.27 -43.94 -14.40
C ILE A 547 -11.31 -44.37 -15.87
N PRO A 548 -10.27 -44.21 -16.70
CA PRO A 548 -10.29 -44.71 -18.08
C PRO A 548 -10.36 -46.24 -18.18
N GLN A 549 -9.83 -46.96 -17.20
CA GLN A 549 -9.66 -48.41 -17.29
C GLN A 549 -10.98 -49.17 -17.20
N VAL A 550 -11.98 -48.65 -16.47
CA VAL A 550 -13.34 -49.24 -16.45
C VAL A 550 -14.08 -49.14 -17.80
N PHE A 551 -13.60 -48.32 -18.73
CA PHE A 551 -14.14 -48.27 -20.09
C PHE A 551 -13.27 -48.98 -21.13
N ASN A 552 -11.95 -48.98 -20.95
CA ASN A 552 -11.00 -49.59 -21.90
C ASN A 552 -10.84 -51.11 -21.72
N ASP A 553 -11.19 -51.65 -20.54
CA ASP A 553 -10.92 -53.05 -20.19
C ASP A 553 -12.07 -53.71 -19.43
N ASP A 554 -12.87 -54.45 -20.20
CA ASP A 554 -13.97 -55.30 -19.76
C ASP A 554 -13.67 -56.16 -18.51
N ALA A 555 -12.45 -56.67 -18.38
CA ALA A 555 -12.08 -57.55 -17.27
C ALA A 555 -11.91 -56.75 -15.97
N PHE A 556 -11.24 -55.58 -16.04
CA PHE A 556 -11.14 -54.64 -14.93
C PHE A 556 -12.51 -54.07 -14.54
N ALA A 557 -13.33 -53.69 -15.52
CA ALA A 557 -14.71 -53.24 -15.27
C ALA A 557 -15.54 -54.30 -14.52
N LYS A 558 -15.53 -55.54 -15.00
CA LYS A 558 -16.22 -56.68 -14.36
C LYS A 558 -15.64 -57.05 -12.99
N GLU A 559 -14.39 -56.70 -12.69
CA GLU A 559 -13.81 -56.86 -11.36
C GLU A 559 -14.37 -55.82 -10.39
N LYS A 560 -14.33 -54.53 -10.75
CA LYS A 560 -14.82 -53.42 -9.90
C LYS A 560 -16.34 -53.49 -9.69
N LEU A 561 -17.11 -53.88 -10.71
CA LEU A 561 -18.57 -53.99 -10.64
C LEU A 561 -19.08 -54.99 -9.59
N LYS A 562 -18.27 -55.97 -9.15
CA LYS A 562 -18.66 -56.93 -8.10
C LYS A 562 -18.98 -56.27 -6.75
N TYR A 563 -18.43 -55.08 -6.51
CA TYR A 563 -18.58 -54.36 -5.25
C TYR A 563 -19.62 -53.22 -5.32
N VAL A 564 -20.17 -52.94 -6.51
CA VAL A 564 -21.16 -51.87 -6.68
C VAL A 564 -22.52 -52.34 -6.17
N THR A 565 -23.01 -51.68 -5.11
CA THR A 565 -24.34 -51.92 -4.53
C THR A 565 -25.41 -50.94 -5.03
N ASP A 566 -24.99 -49.86 -5.68
CA ASP A 566 -25.89 -48.81 -6.17
C ASP A 566 -26.60 -49.24 -7.47
N GLN A 567 -27.93 -49.32 -7.43
CA GLN A 567 -28.73 -49.78 -8.56
C GLN A 567 -28.68 -48.81 -9.75
N THR A 568 -28.51 -47.49 -9.52
CA THR A 568 -28.39 -46.50 -10.60
C THR A 568 -27.07 -46.69 -11.34
N VAL A 569 -25.98 -46.94 -10.61
CA VAL A 569 -24.68 -47.25 -11.23
C VAL A 569 -24.73 -48.60 -11.95
N LEU A 570 -25.35 -49.63 -11.37
CA LEU A 570 -25.56 -50.92 -12.05
C LEU A 570 -26.42 -50.78 -13.31
N ASP A 571 -27.44 -49.94 -13.31
CA ASP A 571 -28.29 -49.67 -14.45
C ASP A 571 -27.55 -48.93 -15.58
N PHE A 572 -26.67 -47.97 -15.25
CA PHE A 572 -25.80 -47.32 -16.24
C PHE A 572 -24.98 -48.35 -17.03
N TRP A 573 -24.33 -49.30 -16.34
CA TRP A 573 -23.50 -50.31 -17.00
C TRP A 573 -24.34 -51.38 -17.74
N ASN A 574 -25.38 -51.92 -17.11
CA ASN A 574 -26.14 -53.05 -17.65
C ASN A 574 -27.23 -52.65 -18.66
N LYS A 575 -27.65 -51.38 -18.68
CA LYS A 575 -28.69 -50.86 -19.59
C LYS A 575 -28.11 -49.85 -20.57
N GLU A 576 -27.67 -48.66 -20.12
CA GLU A 576 -27.19 -47.60 -21.03
C GLU A 576 -25.94 -47.99 -21.81
N MET A 577 -24.87 -48.38 -21.12
CA MET A 577 -23.60 -48.71 -21.78
C MET A 577 -23.70 -50.01 -22.58
N ALA A 578 -24.50 -50.99 -22.13
CA ALA A 578 -24.80 -52.20 -22.88
C ALA A 578 -25.54 -51.91 -24.20
N GLN A 579 -26.50 -50.97 -24.21
CA GLN A 579 -27.32 -50.64 -25.38
C GLN A 579 -26.67 -49.60 -26.33
N THR A 580 -25.67 -48.85 -25.88
CA THR A 580 -24.95 -47.88 -26.73
C THR A 580 -24.16 -48.63 -27.83
N SER A 581 -24.29 -48.21 -29.10
CA SER A 581 -23.60 -48.87 -30.22
C SER A 581 -22.07 -48.70 -30.15
N ASP A 582 -21.31 -49.69 -30.61
CA ASP A 582 -19.84 -49.67 -30.48
C ASP A 582 -19.16 -48.53 -31.26
N TYR A 583 -19.83 -48.02 -32.30
CA TYR A 583 -19.42 -46.79 -33.01
C TYR A 583 -19.57 -45.55 -32.11
N HIS A 584 -20.73 -45.33 -31.50
CA HIS A 584 -20.93 -44.19 -30.59
C HIS A 584 -20.19 -44.34 -29.26
N LYS A 585 -19.88 -45.57 -28.82
CA LYS A 585 -18.93 -45.82 -27.73
C LYS A 585 -17.54 -45.31 -28.11
N SER A 586 -16.97 -45.76 -29.23
CA SER A 586 -15.58 -45.48 -29.59
C SER A 586 -15.29 -44.00 -29.85
N GLU A 587 -16.21 -43.27 -30.50
CA GLU A 587 -16.08 -41.81 -30.73
C GLU A 587 -16.06 -41.02 -29.40
N VAL A 588 -17.04 -41.27 -28.52
CA VAL A 588 -17.19 -40.55 -27.24
C VAL A 588 -16.12 -40.99 -26.24
N LEU A 589 -15.72 -42.26 -26.26
CA LEU A 589 -14.68 -42.79 -25.38
C LEU A 589 -13.32 -42.18 -25.66
N GLY A 590 -12.93 -42.02 -26.93
CA GLY A 590 -11.67 -41.36 -27.29
C GLY A 590 -11.59 -39.94 -26.76
N TRP A 591 -12.68 -39.18 -26.90
CA TRP A 591 -12.82 -37.83 -26.33
C TRP A 591 -12.76 -37.84 -24.80
N PHE A 592 -13.50 -38.73 -24.13
CA PHE A 592 -13.54 -38.83 -22.67
C PHE A 592 -12.16 -39.15 -22.08
N VAL A 593 -11.51 -40.22 -22.60
CA VAL A 593 -10.20 -40.70 -22.15
C VAL A 593 -9.09 -39.68 -22.43
N SER A 594 -9.20 -38.88 -23.50
CA SER A 594 -8.19 -37.84 -23.81
C SER A 594 -7.94 -36.87 -22.64
N LYS A 595 -8.98 -36.60 -21.83
CA LYS A 595 -8.90 -35.72 -20.65
C LYS A 595 -8.09 -36.32 -19.50
N PHE A 596 -7.82 -37.63 -19.50
CA PHE A 596 -6.96 -38.28 -18.52
C PHE A 596 -5.49 -38.36 -18.98
N GLY A 597 -5.20 -38.04 -20.24
CA GLY A 597 -3.86 -38.18 -20.83
C GLY A 597 -2.77 -37.41 -20.08
N ALA A 598 -3.07 -36.18 -19.64
CA ALA A 598 -2.13 -35.36 -18.87
C ALA A 598 -1.72 -36.00 -17.53
N PHE A 599 -2.66 -36.68 -16.87
CA PHE A 599 -2.46 -37.31 -15.56
C PHE A 599 -1.71 -38.65 -15.66
N LEU A 600 -1.91 -39.39 -16.75
CA LEU A 600 -1.27 -40.69 -17.00
C LEU A 600 0.15 -40.56 -17.57
N SER A 601 0.35 -39.61 -18.50
CA SER A 601 1.63 -39.41 -19.18
C SER A 601 2.67 -38.70 -18.31
N ASN A 602 2.25 -37.79 -17.44
CA ASN A 602 3.16 -37.12 -16.51
C ASN A 602 3.50 -38.05 -15.32
N GLU A 603 4.77 -38.42 -15.19
CA GLU A 603 5.22 -39.39 -14.17
C GLU A 603 5.02 -38.91 -12.74
N MET A 604 5.30 -37.63 -12.49
CA MET A 604 5.11 -36.98 -11.20
C MET A 604 3.64 -37.06 -10.77
N MET A 605 2.71 -36.64 -11.64
CA MET A 605 1.28 -36.71 -11.34
C MET A 605 0.83 -38.16 -11.15
N ARG A 606 1.16 -39.06 -12.08
CA ARG A 606 0.82 -40.49 -12.01
C ARG A 606 1.24 -41.12 -10.68
N ASN A 607 2.46 -40.84 -10.23
CA ASN A 607 3.02 -41.43 -9.01
C ASN A 607 2.48 -40.78 -7.72
N ILE A 608 1.82 -39.62 -7.79
CA ILE A 608 1.17 -38.96 -6.65
C ILE A 608 -0.31 -39.37 -6.56
N ILE A 609 -1.09 -39.12 -7.62
CA ILE A 609 -2.56 -39.32 -7.59
C ILE A 609 -2.99 -40.73 -8.03
N GLY A 610 -2.05 -41.57 -8.46
CA GLY A 610 -2.27 -42.98 -8.81
C GLY A 610 -2.09 -43.98 -7.68
N GLN A 611 -1.65 -43.52 -6.51
CA GLN A 611 -1.62 -44.36 -5.31
C GLN A 611 -3.06 -44.58 -4.81
N THR A 612 -3.40 -45.79 -4.36
CA THR A 612 -4.74 -46.11 -3.82
C THR A 612 -4.98 -45.53 -2.43
N LYS A 613 -3.92 -45.05 -1.77
CA LYS A 613 -3.92 -44.43 -0.45
C LYS A 613 -3.06 -43.18 -0.45
N SER A 614 -3.50 -42.17 0.27
CA SER A 614 -2.73 -40.94 0.50
C SER A 614 -1.62 -41.20 1.53
N GLY A 615 -0.51 -40.47 1.44
CA GLY A 615 0.60 -40.60 2.42
C GLY A 615 0.25 -40.08 3.81
N PHE A 616 -0.81 -39.28 3.93
CA PHE A 616 -1.31 -38.70 5.18
C PHE A 616 -2.84 -38.52 5.10
N ASN A 617 -3.49 -38.36 6.26
CA ASN A 617 -4.92 -38.05 6.36
C ASN A 617 -5.11 -36.57 6.80
N LEU A 618 -5.82 -35.77 5.99
CA LEU A 618 -6.04 -34.35 6.30
C LEU A 618 -6.94 -34.11 7.52
N ARG A 619 -7.94 -34.96 7.75
CA ARG A 619 -8.80 -34.88 8.94
C ARG A 619 -7.97 -35.08 10.21
N GLN A 620 -7.08 -36.08 10.20
CA GLN A 620 -6.12 -36.29 11.29
C GLN A 620 -5.19 -35.09 11.48
N ILE A 621 -4.62 -34.54 10.40
CA ILE A 621 -3.76 -33.34 10.45
C ILE A 621 -4.47 -32.16 11.12
N MET A 622 -5.74 -31.94 10.79
CA MET A 622 -6.53 -30.85 11.34
C MET A 622 -6.85 -31.08 12.83
N ASP A 623 -7.23 -32.31 13.22
CA ASP A 623 -7.67 -32.64 14.57
C ASP A 623 -6.51 -32.76 15.57
N GLU A 624 -5.37 -33.29 15.13
CA GLU A 624 -4.12 -33.38 15.90
C GLU A 624 -3.27 -32.09 15.83
N GLN A 625 -3.78 -31.04 15.19
CA GLN A 625 -3.14 -29.72 15.06
C GLN A 625 -1.71 -29.76 14.44
N LYS A 626 -1.50 -30.63 13.46
CA LYS A 626 -0.22 -30.80 12.73
C LYS A 626 0.10 -29.63 11.78
N ILE A 627 1.32 -29.63 11.25
CA ILE A 627 1.83 -28.61 10.32
C ILE A 627 1.99 -29.24 8.94
N LEU A 628 1.20 -28.81 7.96
CA LEU A 628 1.34 -29.25 6.56
C LEU A 628 1.93 -28.12 5.70
N LEU A 629 3.11 -28.34 5.13
CA LEU A 629 3.76 -27.39 4.23
C LEU A 629 3.75 -27.96 2.81
N VAL A 630 3.00 -27.32 1.91
CA VAL A 630 2.74 -27.78 0.55
C VAL A 630 3.49 -26.89 -0.44
N ASN A 631 4.67 -27.34 -0.88
CA ASN A 631 5.47 -26.66 -1.90
C ASN A 631 4.95 -27.08 -3.29
N LEU A 632 4.26 -26.18 -4.00
CA LEU A 632 3.75 -26.40 -5.35
C LEU A 632 4.52 -25.58 -6.39
N SER A 633 5.82 -25.33 -6.16
CA SER A 633 6.67 -24.47 -7.00
C SER A 633 6.47 -24.72 -8.49
N LYS A 634 5.83 -23.77 -9.20
CA LYS A 634 5.50 -23.87 -10.63
C LYS A 634 6.74 -24.12 -11.49
N GLY A 635 7.90 -23.57 -11.10
CA GLY A 635 9.17 -23.74 -11.82
C GLY A 635 9.73 -25.17 -11.81
N LYS A 636 9.35 -26.01 -10.84
CA LYS A 636 9.75 -27.42 -10.75
C LYS A 636 8.62 -28.39 -11.13
N THR A 637 7.39 -28.03 -10.74
CA THR A 637 6.18 -28.85 -10.86
C THR A 637 5.50 -28.72 -12.23
N GLY A 638 5.68 -27.56 -12.88
CA GLY A 638 4.86 -27.11 -14.00
C GLY A 638 3.55 -26.44 -13.53
N GLU A 639 3.09 -25.43 -14.27
CA GLU A 639 1.93 -24.62 -13.87
C GLU A 639 0.64 -25.43 -13.76
N LEU A 640 0.32 -26.25 -14.77
CA LEU A 640 -0.90 -27.07 -14.81
C LEU A 640 -0.97 -28.04 -13.61
N ASN A 641 0.14 -28.70 -13.31
CA ASN A 641 0.27 -29.66 -12.21
C ASN A 641 0.19 -28.96 -10.84
N SER A 642 0.81 -27.77 -10.71
CA SER A 642 0.74 -26.93 -9.51
C SER A 642 -0.70 -26.52 -9.21
N GLN A 643 -1.41 -25.96 -10.20
CA GLN A 643 -2.83 -25.58 -10.08
C GLN A 643 -3.70 -26.79 -9.71
N LEU A 644 -3.50 -27.91 -10.40
CA LEU A 644 -4.22 -29.16 -10.15
C LEU A 644 -4.05 -29.69 -8.72
N LEU A 645 -2.81 -29.81 -8.25
CA LEU A 645 -2.52 -30.31 -6.91
C LEU A 645 -3.10 -29.37 -5.84
N GLY A 646 -3.00 -28.05 -6.04
CA GLY A 646 -3.60 -27.08 -5.12
C GLY A 646 -5.12 -27.16 -5.06
N MET A 647 -5.81 -27.33 -6.20
CA MET A 647 -7.26 -27.61 -6.23
C MET A 647 -7.59 -28.88 -5.44
N ILE A 648 -6.81 -29.96 -5.60
CA ILE A 648 -7.01 -31.21 -4.86
C ILE A 648 -6.83 -31.01 -3.36
N PHE A 649 -5.82 -30.25 -2.93
CA PHE A 649 -5.62 -29.94 -1.50
C PHE A 649 -6.81 -29.19 -0.90
N VAL A 650 -7.29 -28.12 -1.55
CA VAL A 650 -8.44 -27.35 -1.04
C VAL A 650 -9.67 -28.24 -0.92
N MET A 651 -10.03 -28.96 -1.98
CA MET A 651 -11.18 -29.89 -1.99
C MET A 651 -11.08 -30.92 -0.85
N LYS A 652 -9.88 -31.49 -0.63
CA LYS A 652 -9.66 -32.43 0.46
C LYS A 652 -9.72 -31.77 1.84
N PHE A 653 -9.29 -30.52 1.98
CA PHE A 653 -9.50 -29.74 3.20
C PHE A 653 -10.98 -29.44 3.46
N GLN A 654 -11.78 -29.17 2.41
CA GLN A 654 -13.22 -29.03 2.53
C GLN A 654 -13.88 -30.33 3.01
N ALA A 655 -13.56 -31.47 2.38
CA ALA A 655 -14.06 -32.79 2.79
C ALA A 655 -13.67 -33.13 4.25
N ALA A 656 -12.41 -32.87 4.63
CA ALA A 656 -11.92 -33.10 5.99
C ALA A 656 -12.60 -32.17 7.02
N ALA A 657 -12.83 -30.91 6.66
CA ALA A 657 -13.56 -29.96 7.50
C ALA A 657 -15.02 -30.40 7.70
N MET A 658 -15.75 -30.67 6.61
CA MET A 658 -17.14 -31.15 6.66
C MET A 658 -17.27 -32.45 7.44
N GLY A 659 -16.26 -33.33 7.36
CA GLY A 659 -16.18 -34.56 8.16
C GLY A 659 -16.30 -34.31 9.67
N ARG A 660 -15.83 -33.15 10.18
CA ARG A 660 -15.92 -32.75 11.60
C ARG A 660 -17.34 -32.49 12.09
N ALA A 661 -18.37 -32.68 11.27
CA ALA A 661 -19.77 -32.65 11.69
C ALA A 661 -20.05 -33.60 12.88
N ASP A 662 -19.30 -34.70 12.96
CA ASP A 662 -19.31 -35.70 14.05
C ASP A 662 -18.79 -35.21 15.42
N ILE A 663 -17.91 -34.20 15.45
CA ILE A 663 -17.36 -33.59 16.68
C ILE A 663 -18.23 -32.39 17.08
N PRO A 664 -18.63 -32.23 18.36
CA PRO A 664 -19.28 -31.01 18.87
C PRO A 664 -18.46 -29.73 18.63
N GLU A 665 -19.11 -28.61 18.27
CA GLU A 665 -18.40 -27.40 17.79
C GLU A 665 -17.41 -26.82 18.82
N ASP A 666 -17.73 -26.90 20.10
CA ASP A 666 -16.89 -26.47 21.21
C ASP A 666 -15.60 -27.30 21.36
N GLN A 667 -15.63 -28.57 20.95
CA GLN A 667 -14.50 -29.51 21.02
C GLN A 667 -13.61 -29.47 19.76
N ARG A 668 -14.11 -28.95 18.64
CA ARG A 668 -13.36 -28.81 17.37
C ARG A 668 -12.15 -27.88 17.55
N LYS A 669 -10.97 -28.35 17.13
CA LYS A 669 -9.72 -27.57 17.13
C LYS A 669 -9.68 -26.59 15.95
N ASP A 670 -9.30 -25.35 16.23
CA ASP A 670 -9.00 -24.34 15.20
C ASP A 670 -7.79 -24.77 14.35
N PHE A 671 -7.95 -24.69 13.03
CA PHE A 671 -6.92 -25.00 12.05
C PHE A 671 -6.82 -23.91 10.98
N GLY A 672 -5.61 -23.44 10.66
CA GLY A 672 -5.38 -22.44 9.61
C GLY A 672 -5.13 -23.06 8.23
N LEU A 673 -5.80 -22.59 7.18
CA LEU A 673 -5.44 -22.91 5.80
C LEU A 673 -4.98 -21.64 5.09
N TYR A 674 -3.67 -21.53 4.93
CA TYR A 674 -2.98 -20.44 4.26
C TYR A 674 -2.80 -20.79 2.78
N VAL A 675 -3.24 -19.91 1.89
CA VAL A 675 -3.16 -20.11 0.45
C VAL A 675 -2.61 -18.84 -0.20
N ASP A 676 -1.34 -18.87 -0.61
CA ASP A 676 -0.76 -17.78 -1.40
C ASP A 676 -1.16 -17.91 -2.88
N GLU A 677 -1.37 -16.78 -3.53
CA GLU A 677 -1.93 -16.65 -4.89
C GLU A 677 -3.15 -17.56 -5.14
N PHE A 678 -4.14 -17.46 -4.24
CA PHE A 678 -5.38 -18.27 -4.17
C PHE A 678 -6.10 -18.45 -5.51
N GLN A 679 -6.09 -17.45 -6.40
CA GLN A 679 -6.73 -17.51 -7.72
C GLN A 679 -6.28 -18.69 -8.61
N ASN A 680 -5.08 -19.21 -8.37
CA ASN A 680 -4.55 -20.40 -9.07
C ASN A 680 -5.30 -21.69 -8.73
N PHE A 681 -5.93 -21.74 -7.55
CA PHE A 681 -6.58 -22.93 -7.00
C PHE A 681 -8.09 -22.75 -6.85
N ALA A 682 -8.60 -21.56 -7.15
CA ALA A 682 -10.00 -21.19 -6.99
C ALA A 682 -10.92 -21.92 -8.00
N THR A 683 -11.89 -22.64 -7.45
CA THR A 683 -13.06 -23.25 -8.09
C THR A 683 -14.34 -22.56 -7.60
N ASP A 684 -15.46 -22.70 -8.32
CA ASP A 684 -16.77 -22.13 -7.89
C ASP A 684 -17.22 -22.66 -6.51
N SER A 685 -16.78 -23.87 -6.11
CA SER A 685 -17.05 -24.44 -4.78
C SER A 685 -16.43 -23.63 -3.63
N PHE A 686 -15.49 -22.72 -3.88
CA PHE A 686 -14.94 -21.83 -2.84
C PHE A 686 -15.99 -20.89 -2.21
N GLU A 687 -17.10 -20.61 -2.89
CA GLU A 687 -18.22 -19.86 -2.29
C GLU A 687 -18.79 -20.60 -1.07
N SER A 688 -18.92 -21.93 -1.17
CA SER A 688 -19.44 -22.79 -0.09
C SER A 688 -18.45 -22.89 1.08
N ILE A 689 -17.15 -23.10 0.82
CA ILE A 689 -16.15 -23.21 1.90
C ILE A 689 -16.00 -21.89 2.67
N LEU A 690 -16.01 -20.73 1.99
CA LEU A 690 -15.98 -19.40 2.64
C LEU A 690 -17.22 -19.12 3.50
N SER A 691 -18.36 -19.74 3.18
CA SER A 691 -19.63 -19.56 3.91
C SER A 691 -19.79 -20.54 5.07
N GLU A 692 -19.21 -21.75 4.97
CA GLU A 692 -19.46 -22.84 5.92
C GLU A 692 -18.27 -23.26 6.80
N ALA A 693 -17.03 -23.11 6.33
CA ALA A 693 -15.83 -23.63 7.00
C ALA A 693 -15.66 -23.16 8.45
N ARG A 694 -16.16 -21.95 8.75
CA ARG A 694 -16.23 -21.38 10.10
C ARG A 694 -16.84 -22.34 11.13
N LYS A 695 -17.92 -23.05 10.79
CA LYS A 695 -18.60 -24.02 11.68
C LYS A 695 -17.67 -25.19 12.02
N TYR A 696 -16.83 -25.59 11.07
CA TYR A 696 -15.90 -26.72 11.18
C TYR A 696 -14.52 -26.32 11.75
N ARG A 697 -14.38 -25.07 12.22
CA ARG A 697 -13.14 -24.49 12.77
C ARG A 697 -11.96 -24.53 11.79
N LEU A 698 -12.26 -24.44 10.49
CA LEU A 698 -11.29 -24.23 9.42
C LEU A 698 -11.23 -22.74 9.08
N ASN A 699 -10.05 -22.14 9.26
CA ASN A 699 -9.84 -20.70 9.16
C ASN A 699 -9.01 -20.41 7.90
N LEU A 700 -9.66 -19.92 6.84
CA LEU A 700 -9.00 -19.57 5.57
C LEU A 700 -8.22 -18.25 5.70
N LEU A 701 -6.97 -18.23 5.22
CA LEU A 701 -6.14 -17.04 5.05
C LEU A 701 -5.65 -17.00 3.60
N LEU A 702 -6.32 -16.20 2.78
CA LEU A 702 -6.17 -16.18 1.33
C LEU A 702 -5.42 -14.93 0.88
N ALA A 703 -4.46 -15.07 -0.05
CA ALA A 703 -3.79 -13.93 -0.68
C ALA A 703 -3.89 -13.91 -2.20
N ASN A 704 -3.99 -12.71 -2.77
CA ASN A 704 -4.08 -12.45 -4.22
C ASN A 704 -3.24 -11.24 -4.63
N GLN A 705 -2.73 -11.22 -5.87
CA GLN A 705 -2.22 -9.99 -6.48
C GLN A 705 -3.34 -9.07 -7.00
N PHE A 706 -4.33 -9.66 -7.70
CA PHE A 706 -5.37 -8.94 -8.41
C PHE A 706 -6.74 -9.57 -8.10
N ILE A 707 -7.74 -8.77 -7.73
CA ILE A 707 -9.09 -9.28 -7.44
C ILE A 707 -9.92 -9.46 -8.72
N SER A 708 -9.51 -8.76 -9.77
CA SER A 708 -9.96 -8.94 -11.16
C SER A 708 -9.65 -10.33 -11.75
N GLN A 709 -8.75 -11.13 -11.14
CA GLN A 709 -8.50 -12.53 -11.54
C GLN A 709 -9.53 -13.53 -10.98
N LEU A 710 -10.41 -13.09 -10.06
CA LEU A 710 -11.46 -13.92 -9.48
C LEU A 710 -12.79 -13.70 -10.21
N THR A 711 -13.58 -14.78 -10.34
CA THR A 711 -14.96 -14.70 -10.84
C THR A 711 -15.81 -13.81 -9.92
N ASP A 712 -16.85 -13.19 -10.47
CA ASP A 712 -17.66 -12.24 -9.69
C ASP A 712 -18.31 -12.90 -8.46
N LYS A 713 -18.76 -14.17 -8.57
CA LYS A 713 -19.25 -14.97 -7.42
C LYS A 713 -18.21 -15.08 -6.30
N ILE A 714 -16.98 -15.47 -6.62
CA ILE A 714 -15.91 -15.64 -5.63
C ILE A 714 -15.53 -14.27 -5.02
N ARG A 715 -15.55 -13.21 -5.83
CA ARG A 715 -15.34 -11.84 -5.35
C ARG A 715 -16.42 -11.43 -4.35
N GLU A 716 -17.70 -11.62 -4.69
CA GLU A 716 -18.83 -11.34 -3.81
C GLU A 716 -18.79 -12.19 -2.53
N ALA A 717 -18.45 -13.48 -2.64
CA ALA A 717 -18.30 -14.37 -1.49
C ALA A 717 -17.19 -13.92 -0.52
N ILE A 718 -16.06 -13.42 -1.03
CA ILE A 718 -15.00 -12.82 -0.22
C ILE A 718 -15.51 -11.56 0.48
N LEU A 719 -16.11 -10.63 -0.27
CA LEU A 719 -16.57 -9.34 0.27
C LEU A 719 -17.75 -9.48 1.24
N GLY A 720 -18.55 -10.54 1.12
CA GLY A 720 -19.69 -10.81 2.00
C GLY A 720 -19.37 -11.63 3.25
N ASN A 721 -18.45 -12.59 3.17
CA ASN A 721 -18.19 -13.55 4.27
C ASN A 721 -16.86 -13.32 5.02
N VAL A 722 -15.88 -12.64 4.42
CA VAL A 722 -14.57 -12.45 5.06
C VAL A 722 -14.59 -11.30 6.06
N GLY A 723 -14.41 -11.61 7.33
CA GLY A 723 -14.44 -10.65 8.43
C GLY A 723 -13.17 -9.82 8.60
N THR A 724 -12.06 -10.14 7.92
CA THR A 724 -10.84 -9.31 7.92
C THR A 724 -10.26 -9.17 6.52
N ILE A 725 -10.25 -7.94 6.01
CA ILE A 725 -9.71 -7.58 4.69
C ILE A 725 -8.50 -6.67 4.88
N VAL A 726 -7.38 -7.06 4.28
CA VAL A 726 -6.10 -6.35 4.31
C VAL A 726 -5.70 -5.98 2.88
N SER A 727 -5.51 -4.70 2.58
CA SER A 727 -4.97 -4.24 1.29
C SER A 727 -3.60 -3.63 1.48
N GLY A 728 -2.57 -4.21 0.87
CA GLY A 728 -1.37 -3.45 0.51
C GLY A 728 -1.64 -2.57 -0.72
N ARG A 729 -0.58 -2.05 -1.35
CA ARG A 729 -0.71 -1.33 -2.63
C ARG A 729 -1.29 -2.21 -3.73
N ILE A 730 -2.31 -1.73 -4.43
CA ILE A 730 -3.00 -2.43 -5.53
C ILE A 730 -3.03 -1.60 -6.81
N GLY A 731 -3.41 -2.23 -7.94
CA GLY A 731 -3.59 -1.53 -9.22
C GLY A 731 -4.87 -0.70 -9.25
N THR A 732 -4.97 0.26 -10.18
CA THR A 732 -6.11 1.19 -10.29
C THR A 732 -7.45 0.47 -10.42
N THR A 733 -7.55 -0.52 -11.31
CA THR A 733 -8.80 -1.29 -11.52
C THR A 733 -9.21 -2.09 -10.27
N ASP A 734 -8.27 -2.69 -9.55
CA ASP A 734 -8.59 -3.38 -8.30
C ASP A 734 -8.93 -2.37 -7.19
N ALA A 735 -8.30 -1.19 -7.16
CA ALA A 735 -8.60 -0.12 -6.22
C ALA A 735 -10.02 0.45 -6.41
N GLU A 736 -10.47 0.63 -7.65
CA GLU A 736 -11.85 1.05 -7.95
C GLU A 736 -12.91 0.05 -7.45
N LEU A 737 -12.58 -1.25 -7.42
CA LEU A 737 -13.43 -2.30 -6.86
C LEU A 737 -13.36 -2.32 -5.32
N MET A 738 -12.15 -2.24 -4.75
CA MET A 738 -11.90 -2.39 -3.31
C MET A 738 -12.24 -1.15 -2.48
N GLN A 739 -12.17 0.07 -3.03
CA GLN A 739 -12.46 1.31 -2.29
C GLN A 739 -13.86 1.30 -1.63
N LYS A 740 -14.83 0.57 -2.19
CA LYS A 740 -16.19 0.41 -1.64
C LYS A 740 -16.23 -0.12 -0.20
N ILE A 741 -15.16 -0.80 0.24
CA ILE A 741 -14.97 -1.35 1.59
C ILE A 741 -14.31 -0.33 2.52
N PHE A 742 -13.50 0.58 1.95
CA PHE A 742 -12.64 1.50 2.68
C PHE A 742 -13.14 2.95 2.72
N MET A 743 -14.15 3.29 1.90
CA MET A 743 -14.87 4.56 1.97
C MET A 743 -15.67 4.69 3.29
N PRO A 744 -15.86 5.92 3.81
CA PRO A 744 -15.37 7.20 3.29
C PRO A 744 -13.95 7.56 3.78
N VAL A 745 -13.21 6.62 4.36
CA VAL A 745 -11.93 6.89 5.03
C VAL A 745 -10.77 6.93 4.06
N PHE A 746 -10.73 5.98 3.12
CA PHE A 746 -9.76 5.88 2.04
C PHE A 746 -10.46 5.73 0.70
N ASP A 747 -9.84 6.25 -0.36
CA ASP A 747 -10.30 6.15 -1.74
C ASP A 747 -9.43 5.21 -2.60
N ALA A 748 -9.68 5.19 -3.91
CA ALA A 748 -8.87 4.41 -4.86
C ALA A 748 -7.43 4.94 -5.03
N GLU A 749 -7.20 6.25 -4.91
CA GLU A 749 -5.87 6.84 -5.05
C GLU A 749 -4.98 6.45 -3.85
N ASP A 750 -5.51 6.50 -2.62
CA ASP A 750 -4.85 6.03 -1.39
C ASP A 750 -4.32 4.59 -1.58
N LEU A 751 -5.20 3.68 -2.03
CA LEU A 751 -4.89 2.26 -2.28
C LEU A 751 -3.79 2.05 -3.34
N THR A 752 -3.66 2.95 -4.31
CA THR A 752 -2.60 2.90 -5.33
C THR A 752 -1.28 3.53 -4.88
N LYS A 753 -1.29 4.39 -3.86
CA LYS A 753 -0.10 5.13 -3.38
C LYS A 753 0.57 4.55 -2.13
N LEU A 754 -0.04 3.54 -1.50
CA LEU A 754 0.52 2.85 -0.32
C LEU A 754 2.00 2.44 -0.51
N PRO A 755 2.87 2.71 0.48
CA PRO A 755 4.21 2.14 0.58
C PRO A 755 4.22 0.60 0.60
N ASN A 756 5.38 0.00 0.34
CA ASN A 756 5.59 -1.41 0.64
C ASN A 756 5.62 -1.61 2.16
N TYR A 757 5.16 -2.76 2.65
CA TYR A 757 5.09 -3.11 4.07
C TYR A 757 4.10 -2.28 4.91
N GLU A 758 3.26 -1.49 4.26
CA GLU A 758 2.08 -0.85 4.83
C GLU A 758 0.81 -1.36 4.14
N GLY A 759 -0.31 -1.28 4.84
CA GLY A 759 -1.62 -1.60 4.29
C GLY A 759 -2.77 -0.93 5.02
N ILE A 760 -3.95 -1.02 4.41
CA ILE A 760 -5.24 -0.60 4.99
C ILE A 760 -5.98 -1.86 5.43
N VAL A 761 -6.57 -1.82 6.62
CA VAL A 761 -7.27 -2.94 7.23
C VAL A 761 -8.69 -2.56 7.58
N VAL A 762 -9.64 -3.43 7.25
CA VAL A 762 -10.95 -3.53 7.90
C VAL A 762 -10.98 -4.89 8.59
N ALA A 763 -11.18 -4.90 9.91
CA ALA A 763 -11.16 -6.12 10.71
C ALA A 763 -12.40 -6.18 11.60
N GLN A 764 -12.98 -7.37 11.72
CA GLN A 764 -13.97 -7.66 12.74
C GLN A 764 -13.26 -7.80 14.08
N MET A 765 -13.63 -6.94 15.03
CA MET A 765 -13.03 -6.84 16.35
C MET A 765 -14.12 -7.10 17.38
N ASN A 766 -14.03 -8.21 18.11
CA ASN A 766 -15.04 -8.69 19.05
C ASN A 766 -16.45 -8.77 18.41
N GLY A 767 -16.52 -9.28 17.18
CA GLY A 767 -17.77 -9.39 16.43
C GLY A 767 -18.30 -8.13 15.76
N VAL A 768 -17.67 -6.96 15.93
CA VAL A 768 -18.08 -5.69 15.28
C VAL A 768 -17.07 -5.31 14.19
N PRO A 769 -17.48 -4.96 12.94
CA PRO A 769 -16.54 -4.48 11.93
C PRO A 769 -15.93 -3.13 12.34
N SER A 770 -14.62 -2.99 12.20
CA SER A 770 -13.94 -1.72 12.41
C SER A 770 -14.26 -0.72 11.29
N SER A 771 -14.12 0.58 11.59
CA SER A 771 -13.78 1.53 10.53
C SER A 771 -12.44 1.13 9.88
N PRO A 772 -12.20 1.47 8.60
CA PRO A 772 -10.90 1.29 7.95
C PRO A 772 -9.77 2.02 8.70
N PHE A 773 -8.59 1.41 8.79
CA PHE A 773 -7.40 2.00 9.44
C PHE A 773 -6.08 1.56 8.79
N SER A 774 -5.03 2.35 8.97
CA SER A 774 -3.69 2.05 8.42
C SER A 774 -2.87 1.14 9.34
N VAL A 775 -2.12 0.19 8.80
CA VAL A 775 -1.26 -0.75 9.53
C VAL A 775 0.10 -0.87 8.86
N ALA A 776 1.17 -0.74 9.64
CA ALA A 776 2.51 -1.19 9.26
C ALA A 776 2.63 -2.69 9.54
N PHE A 777 2.97 -3.48 8.52
CA PHE A 777 3.17 -4.92 8.66
C PHE A 777 4.42 -5.25 9.48
N LEU A 778 4.45 -6.45 10.04
CA LEU A 778 5.61 -6.93 10.80
C LEU A 778 6.80 -7.23 9.87
N PRO A 779 8.05 -6.91 10.27
CA PRO A 779 9.23 -7.52 9.64
C PRO A 779 9.22 -9.05 9.87
N PRO A 780 10.02 -9.83 9.15
CA PRO A 780 10.12 -11.29 9.37
C PRO A 780 10.43 -11.60 10.84
N LEU A 781 9.56 -12.39 11.49
CA LEU A 781 9.64 -12.69 12.92
C LEU A 781 10.69 -13.75 13.29
N GLY A 782 11.21 -14.49 12.30
CA GLY A 782 12.18 -15.56 12.50
C GLY A 782 13.22 -15.66 11.39
N SER A 783 14.32 -16.33 11.69
CA SER A 783 15.39 -16.66 10.74
C SER A 783 15.32 -18.14 10.34
N SER A 784 15.23 -18.42 9.05
CA SER A 784 15.17 -19.80 8.55
C SER A 784 16.55 -20.49 8.64
N ASN A 785 16.58 -21.73 9.14
CA ASN A 785 17.75 -22.60 9.19
C ASN A 785 17.70 -23.64 8.04
N PRO A 786 18.57 -23.54 7.01
CA PRO A 786 18.56 -24.47 5.88
C PRO A 786 18.86 -25.93 6.26
N GLN A 787 19.70 -26.17 7.27
CA GLN A 787 20.11 -27.51 7.68
C GLN A 787 18.97 -28.24 8.39
N LEU A 788 18.17 -27.50 9.18
CA LEU A 788 16.92 -28.00 9.75
C LEU A 788 15.90 -28.31 8.64
N ALA A 789 15.72 -27.39 7.69
CA ALA A 789 14.79 -27.59 6.58
C ALA A 789 15.12 -28.87 5.79
N ASP A 790 16.39 -29.09 5.42
CA ASP A 790 16.81 -30.28 4.68
C ASP A 790 16.72 -31.58 5.48
N ALA A 791 16.87 -31.53 6.82
CA ALA A 791 16.62 -32.67 7.69
C ALA A 791 15.11 -33.02 7.72
N LEU A 792 14.24 -32.02 7.85
CA LEU A 792 12.78 -32.19 7.87
C LEU A 792 12.24 -32.71 6.53
N LYS A 793 12.77 -32.28 5.38
CA LYS A 793 12.43 -32.84 4.06
C LYS A 793 12.65 -34.34 4.03
N LYS A 794 13.83 -34.80 4.46
CA LYS A 794 14.22 -36.23 4.49
C LYS A 794 13.37 -37.02 5.47
N LEU A 795 13.11 -36.47 6.67
CA LEU A 795 12.25 -37.09 7.67
C LEU A 795 10.82 -37.27 7.14
N SER A 796 10.24 -36.22 6.56
CA SER A 796 8.89 -36.25 5.97
C SER A 796 8.80 -37.24 4.80
N ALA A 797 9.76 -37.21 3.87
CA ALA A 797 9.81 -38.12 2.73
C ALA A 797 9.91 -39.59 3.16
N ALA A 798 10.68 -39.89 4.22
CA ALA A 798 10.80 -41.25 4.77
C ALA A 798 9.54 -41.69 5.57
N LYS A 799 8.80 -40.75 6.16
CA LYS A 799 7.63 -41.01 7.02
C LYS A 799 6.31 -41.13 6.23
N PHE A 800 6.17 -40.38 5.13
CA PHE A 800 4.93 -40.25 4.36
C PHE A 800 5.05 -40.59 2.87
N GLY A 801 6.28 -40.69 2.33
CA GLY A 801 6.54 -41.11 0.96
C GLY A 801 6.64 -42.63 0.82
N LYS A 802 6.48 -43.12 -0.41
CA LYS A 802 6.80 -44.50 -0.81
C LYS A 802 7.85 -44.50 -1.90
N SER A 803 8.74 -45.49 -1.92
CA SER A 803 9.73 -45.61 -2.99
C SER A 803 9.08 -45.65 -4.38
N ARG A 804 9.63 -44.88 -5.33
CA ARG A 804 9.11 -44.76 -6.70
C ARG A 804 8.86 -46.11 -7.37
N ALA A 805 9.82 -47.03 -7.25
CA ALA A 805 9.74 -48.36 -7.87
C ALA A 805 8.54 -49.17 -7.36
N GLN A 806 8.25 -49.11 -6.06
CA GLN A 806 7.07 -49.75 -5.48
C GLN A 806 5.78 -49.11 -5.99
N VAL A 807 5.71 -47.77 -6.03
CA VAL A 807 4.54 -47.03 -6.50
C VAL A 807 4.22 -47.35 -7.96
N GLU A 808 5.23 -47.33 -8.84
CA GLU A 808 5.05 -47.67 -10.25
C GLU A 808 4.66 -49.14 -10.43
N GLN A 809 5.22 -50.06 -9.65
CA GLN A 809 4.82 -51.47 -9.68
C GLN A 809 3.36 -51.67 -9.23
N GLU A 810 2.93 -51.02 -8.14
CA GLU A 810 1.54 -51.03 -7.64
C GLU A 810 0.56 -50.49 -8.71
N ILE A 811 0.91 -49.37 -9.36
CA ILE A 811 0.10 -48.74 -10.42
C ILE A 811 0.03 -49.62 -11.68
N PHE A 812 1.16 -50.03 -12.25
CA PHE A 812 1.17 -50.76 -13.52
C PHE A 812 0.61 -52.18 -13.39
N LYS A 813 0.76 -52.83 -12.23
CA LYS A 813 0.08 -54.11 -11.97
C LYS A 813 -1.44 -53.93 -11.96
N ARG A 814 -1.95 -52.91 -11.28
CA ARG A 814 -3.40 -52.62 -11.21
C ARG A 814 -3.99 -52.28 -12.59
N LEU A 815 -3.30 -51.47 -13.39
CA LEU A 815 -3.74 -51.08 -14.73
C LEU A 815 -3.64 -52.21 -15.77
N ARG A 816 -2.88 -53.29 -15.51
CA ARG A 816 -2.73 -54.46 -16.41
C ARG A 816 -3.55 -55.69 -16.00
N ALA A 817 -4.33 -55.61 -14.91
CA ALA A 817 -5.01 -56.77 -14.33
C ALA A 817 -5.91 -57.55 -15.33
N GLY A 818 -6.60 -56.86 -16.24
CA GLY A 818 -7.42 -57.51 -17.26
C GLY A 818 -6.65 -58.12 -18.43
N ASP A 819 -5.43 -57.66 -18.71
CA ASP A 819 -4.55 -58.30 -19.69
C ASP A 819 -3.94 -59.59 -19.13
N GLU A 820 -3.56 -59.61 -17.85
CA GLU A 820 -3.16 -60.85 -17.16
C GLU A 820 -4.32 -61.87 -17.11
N ALA A 821 -5.56 -61.42 -16.92
CA ALA A 821 -6.75 -62.28 -16.97
C ALA A 821 -7.04 -62.83 -18.39
N LYS A 822 -6.80 -62.03 -19.45
CA LYS A 822 -6.90 -62.47 -20.85
C LYS A 822 -5.80 -63.48 -21.19
N GLU A 823 -4.55 -63.20 -20.80
CA GLU A 823 -3.40 -64.09 -21.07
C GLU A 823 -3.53 -65.41 -20.28
N THR A 824 -4.07 -65.38 -19.07
CA THR A 824 -4.36 -66.59 -18.27
C THR A 824 -5.46 -67.44 -18.93
N LYS A 825 -6.60 -66.84 -19.33
CA LYS A 825 -7.64 -67.56 -20.08
C LYS A 825 -7.14 -68.12 -21.41
N LYS A 826 -6.24 -67.41 -22.09
CA LYS A 826 -5.62 -67.85 -23.34
C LYS A 826 -4.71 -69.06 -23.09
N ARG A 827 -3.89 -69.06 -22.02
CA ARG A 827 -3.10 -70.23 -21.60
C ARG A 827 -3.97 -71.41 -21.19
N GLU A 828 -5.03 -71.19 -20.41
CA GLU A 828 -6.02 -72.24 -20.09
C GLU A 828 -6.69 -72.81 -21.33
N LEU A 829 -6.97 -71.99 -22.35
CA LEU A 829 -7.51 -72.44 -23.63
C LEU A 829 -6.48 -73.24 -24.43
N GLU A 830 -5.24 -72.76 -24.53
CA GLU A 830 -4.12 -73.43 -25.21
C GLU A 830 -3.79 -74.78 -24.54
N ASP A 831 -3.79 -74.84 -23.21
CA ASP A 831 -3.53 -76.09 -22.48
C ASP A 831 -4.72 -77.06 -22.55
N ARG A 832 -5.96 -76.56 -22.59
CA ARG A 832 -7.13 -77.39 -22.93
C ARG A 832 -7.04 -77.93 -24.36
N MET A 833 -6.61 -77.12 -25.34
CA MET A 833 -6.40 -77.59 -26.72
C MET A 833 -5.28 -78.64 -26.81
N LYS A 834 -4.13 -78.43 -26.14
CA LYS A 834 -3.07 -79.45 -26.03
C LYS A 834 -3.54 -80.73 -25.32
N SER A 835 -4.41 -80.63 -24.32
CA SER A 835 -4.99 -81.82 -23.65
C SER A 835 -5.93 -82.62 -24.57
N ILE A 836 -6.55 -81.97 -25.55
CA ILE A 836 -7.40 -82.60 -26.56
C ILE A 836 -6.53 -83.22 -27.68
N GLU A 837 -5.42 -82.58 -28.06
CA GLU A 837 -4.47 -83.09 -29.07
C GLU A 837 -3.58 -84.24 -28.57
N SER A 838 -3.36 -84.37 -27.25
CA SER A 838 -2.44 -85.37 -26.65
C SER A 838 -3.08 -86.73 -26.31
N GLY A 839 -4.38 -86.93 -26.59
CA GLY A 839 -4.95 -88.26 -26.82
C GLY A 839 -4.91 -89.27 -25.66
N GLN A 840 -4.98 -88.84 -24.40
CA GLN A 840 -5.13 -89.77 -23.27
C GLN A 840 -6.60 -90.08 -22.95
N THR A 841 -6.95 -91.37 -23.01
CA THR A 841 -8.28 -91.90 -22.71
C THR A 841 -8.45 -92.27 -21.24
N ALA A 842 -9.53 -91.81 -20.61
CA ALA A 842 -9.98 -92.31 -19.32
C ALA A 842 -11.53 -92.32 -19.23
N SER A 843 -12.09 -93.51 -19.49
CA SER A 843 -13.31 -94.10 -18.92
C SER A 843 -14.49 -93.22 -18.45
N ARG A 844 -15.63 -93.34 -19.13
CA ARG A 844 -16.99 -93.04 -18.62
C ARG A 844 -17.74 -94.32 -18.26
N PRO A 845 -18.70 -94.28 -17.32
CA PRO A 845 -19.85 -95.20 -17.27
C PRO A 845 -21.17 -94.53 -17.73
N SER A 846 -21.74 -95.09 -18.81
CA SER A 846 -23.17 -95.37 -19.10
C SER A 846 -24.35 -94.44 -18.74
N MET A 847 -25.19 -94.20 -19.79
CA MET A 847 -26.66 -93.99 -19.81
C MET A 847 -27.21 -92.64 -19.25
N GLU A 848 -28.30 -92.05 -19.77
CA GLU A 848 -29.32 -92.53 -20.72
C GLU A 848 -29.82 -91.43 -21.70
N SER A 849 -30.78 -91.74 -22.58
CA SER A 849 -31.07 -91.04 -23.85
C SER A 849 -32.17 -89.98 -23.84
N ASN A 850 -32.06 -88.93 -24.68
CA ASN A 850 -33.08 -88.66 -25.72
C ASN A 850 -32.71 -87.62 -26.82
N LYS A 851 -33.26 -87.90 -28.02
CA LYS A 851 -33.39 -87.08 -29.26
C LYS A 851 -33.82 -85.62 -28.98
N VAL A 852 -33.57 -84.58 -29.78
CA VAL A 852 -33.12 -84.37 -31.18
C VAL A 852 -32.59 -82.91 -31.26
N SER A 853 -31.88 -82.35 -32.25
CA SER A 853 -31.85 -82.54 -33.72
C SER A 853 -30.41 -82.49 -34.30
N THR A 854 -30.25 -82.06 -35.57
CA THR A 854 -28.97 -81.77 -36.23
C THR A 854 -29.04 -80.42 -36.97
N GLY A 855 -28.06 -79.55 -36.76
CA GLY A 855 -27.79 -78.33 -37.54
C GLY A 855 -26.28 -78.16 -37.69
N SER A 856 -25.81 -77.71 -38.86
CA SER A 856 -24.42 -77.80 -39.31
C SER A 856 -23.40 -77.01 -38.48
N SER A 857 -22.17 -77.53 -38.42
CA SER A 857 -21.05 -76.92 -37.71
C SER A 857 -20.58 -75.61 -38.35
N PHE A 858 -20.49 -74.56 -37.54
CA PHE A 858 -19.94 -73.24 -37.88
C PHE A 858 -18.53 -73.30 -38.52
N LEU A 859 -17.75 -74.33 -38.21
CA LEU A 859 -16.42 -74.56 -38.80
C LEU A 859 -16.46 -74.82 -40.31
N ASP A 860 -17.46 -75.55 -40.83
CA ASP A 860 -17.55 -75.86 -42.26
C ASP A 860 -17.95 -74.63 -43.09
N GLU A 861 -18.83 -73.78 -42.54
CA GLU A 861 -19.24 -72.50 -43.15
C GLU A 861 -18.10 -71.45 -43.14
N TRP A 862 -17.27 -71.47 -42.09
CA TRP A 862 -16.08 -70.62 -42.00
C TRP A 862 -14.96 -71.07 -42.96
N LEU A 863 -14.73 -72.38 -43.09
CA LEU A 863 -13.73 -72.94 -44.00
C LEU A 863 -14.09 -72.74 -45.48
N THR A 864 -15.37 -72.77 -45.84
CA THR A 864 -15.82 -72.48 -47.22
C THR A 864 -15.65 -71.00 -47.59
N LYS A 865 -16.04 -70.06 -46.72
CA LYS A 865 -15.80 -68.61 -46.94
C LYS A 865 -14.32 -68.28 -47.13
N ARG A 866 -13.42 -68.95 -46.39
CA ARG A 866 -11.97 -68.68 -46.48
C ARG A 866 -11.32 -69.22 -47.75
N LYS A 867 -11.83 -70.34 -48.32
CA LYS A 867 -11.34 -70.89 -49.60
C LYS A 867 -11.77 -70.09 -50.84
N GLN A 868 -12.88 -69.35 -50.78
CA GLN A 868 -13.36 -68.55 -51.92
C GLN A 868 -12.59 -67.23 -52.14
N GLN A 869 -11.81 -66.74 -51.16
CA GLN A 869 -11.07 -65.48 -51.26
C GLN A 869 -9.60 -65.61 -51.69
N GLN A 870 -9.10 -66.82 -52.00
CA GLN A 870 -7.67 -67.05 -52.30
C GLN A 870 -7.35 -67.48 -53.74
N THR A 871 -8.28 -67.42 -54.69
CA THR A 871 -8.03 -67.81 -56.09
C THR A 871 -8.51 -66.78 -57.12
N SER A 872 -7.81 -65.65 -57.23
CA SER A 872 -7.82 -64.80 -58.44
C SER A 872 -6.59 -63.86 -58.49
N ALA A 873 -5.47 -64.40 -58.96
CA ALA A 873 -4.34 -63.68 -59.57
C ALA A 873 -4.07 -64.33 -60.95
N PRO A 874 -3.57 -63.61 -61.97
CA PRO A 874 -2.14 -63.24 -62.05
C PRO A 874 -1.94 -61.78 -62.58
N ASP A 875 -0.78 -61.13 -62.73
CA ASP A 875 0.67 -61.42 -62.55
C ASP A 875 1.39 -60.04 -62.26
N SER A 876 2.71 -59.83 -62.09
CA SER A 876 3.93 -60.65 -62.25
C SER A 876 5.13 -60.13 -61.41
N SER A 877 6.29 -60.73 -61.67
CA SER A 877 7.70 -60.28 -61.54
C SER A 877 8.04 -58.76 -61.36
N LYS A 878 9.16 -58.34 -60.71
CA LYS A 878 10.36 -59.06 -60.20
C LYS A 878 11.16 -58.25 -59.14
N GLN A 879 12.07 -58.97 -58.47
CA GLN A 879 12.96 -58.67 -57.32
C GLN A 879 13.77 -57.35 -57.25
N LEU A 880 14.19 -57.01 -56.01
CA LEU A 880 15.15 -55.94 -55.62
C LEU A 880 16.63 -56.26 -55.90
N LYS A 881 17.48 -55.21 -56.01
CA LYS A 881 18.76 -54.92 -55.27
C LYS A 881 19.56 -53.79 -55.98
N PRO A 882 20.61 -53.15 -55.40
CA PRO A 882 20.67 -52.50 -54.07
C PRO A 882 21.47 -51.15 -54.03
N SER A 883 21.43 -50.46 -52.88
CA SER A 883 22.54 -49.67 -52.27
C SER A 883 22.91 -48.22 -52.71
N LEU A 884 23.45 -47.49 -51.71
CA LEU A 884 24.36 -46.31 -51.72
C LEU A 884 23.86 -44.86 -51.94
N VAL A 885 23.97 -44.07 -50.85
CA VAL A 885 24.61 -42.73 -50.70
C VAL A 885 24.37 -41.61 -51.72
N ALA A 886 23.82 -40.46 -51.26
CA ALA A 886 24.39 -39.11 -51.48
C ALA A 886 23.72 -38.03 -50.60
N LYS A 887 24.40 -36.90 -50.42
CA LYS A 887 23.91 -35.67 -49.73
C LYS A 887 23.24 -34.68 -50.71
N SER A 888 22.66 -33.64 -50.11
CA SER A 888 22.73 -32.20 -50.47
C SER A 888 21.61 -31.50 -51.26
N THR A 889 21.29 -30.31 -50.70
CA THR A 889 20.89 -29.03 -51.32
C THR A 889 19.49 -28.81 -51.91
N GLU A 890 18.83 -27.80 -51.29
CA GLU A 890 18.02 -26.71 -51.86
C GLU A 890 17.29 -26.89 -53.21
N SER A 891 15.99 -26.55 -53.21
CA SER A 891 15.43 -25.72 -54.29
C SER A 891 14.18 -24.95 -53.84
N LYS A 892 14.02 -23.73 -54.38
CA LYS A 892 12.83 -22.87 -54.30
C LYS A 892 11.80 -23.33 -55.33
N PHE A 893 10.51 -23.01 -55.17
CA PHE A 893 9.64 -22.54 -56.27
C PHE A 893 8.40 -21.77 -55.73
N PRO A 894 7.81 -20.80 -56.47
CA PRO A 894 6.77 -19.90 -55.94
C PRO A 894 5.39 -19.94 -56.66
N SER A 895 4.36 -19.49 -55.94
CA SER A 895 3.18 -18.70 -56.37
C SER A 895 2.44 -18.94 -57.71
N VAL A 896 1.12 -19.19 -57.64
CA VAL A 896 0.09 -18.66 -58.59
C VAL A 896 -1.19 -18.24 -57.82
N LYS A 897 -1.93 -17.25 -58.37
CA LYS A 897 -3.09 -16.54 -57.79
C LYS A 897 -4.46 -17.17 -58.14
N VAL A 898 -5.50 -16.89 -57.36
CA VAL A 898 -6.90 -16.76 -57.82
C VAL A 898 -7.59 -15.57 -57.11
N LYS A 899 -8.48 -14.85 -57.80
CA LYS A 899 -9.33 -13.74 -57.27
C LYS A 899 -10.77 -14.23 -56.99
N PRO A 900 -11.52 -13.61 -56.05
CA PRO A 900 -12.93 -13.93 -55.81
C PRO A 900 -13.90 -13.15 -56.73
N ALA A 901 -15.15 -13.65 -56.83
CA ALA A 901 -16.29 -13.02 -57.49
C ALA A 901 -17.55 -13.05 -56.58
N THR A 902 -18.57 -12.27 -56.93
CA THR A 902 -19.66 -11.79 -56.06
C THR A 902 -21.04 -12.41 -56.34
N ASN A 903 -21.88 -12.66 -55.32
CA ASN A 903 -23.22 -12.02 -55.15
C ASN A 903 -24.19 -12.70 -54.14
N ASN A 904 -24.74 -11.85 -53.26
CA ASN A 904 -26.10 -11.74 -52.66
C ASN A 904 -27.15 -12.88 -52.72
N VAL A 905 -27.81 -13.12 -51.58
CA VAL A 905 -29.29 -13.29 -51.41
C VAL A 905 -29.73 -12.67 -50.06
N ALA A 906 -30.97 -12.17 -49.95
CA ALA A 906 -31.56 -11.53 -48.75
C ALA A 906 -32.77 -12.32 -48.17
N PRO A 907 -33.22 -12.06 -46.91
CA PRO A 907 -34.39 -12.70 -46.30
C PRO A 907 -35.69 -11.86 -46.35
N SER A 908 -36.83 -12.50 -46.03
CA SER A 908 -38.22 -12.03 -46.27
C SER A 908 -39.02 -11.58 -45.02
N GLU A 909 -40.12 -10.82 -45.25
CA GLU A 909 -41.07 -10.26 -44.25
C GLU A 909 -42.40 -11.05 -44.10
N GLU A 910 -43.27 -10.53 -43.19
CA GLU A 910 -44.68 -10.85 -42.82
C GLU A 910 -44.85 -11.64 -41.49
N ILE A 911 -45.86 -11.43 -40.61
CA ILE A 911 -47.06 -10.55 -40.65
C ILE A 911 -47.41 -9.96 -39.25
N LYS A 912 -48.51 -9.19 -39.13
CA LYS A 912 -49.06 -8.54 -37.89
C LYS A 912 -50.38 -9.20 -37.43
N LYS A 913 -50.86 -9.07 -36.18
CA LYS A 913 -51.79 -8.02 -35.64
C LYS A 913 -52.23 -8.29 -34.16
N PRO A 914 -52.96 -7.38 -33.45
CA PRO A 914 -52.59 -6.97 -32.06
C PRO A 914 -53.72 -7.01 -31.00
N ILE A 915 -53.47 -6.47 -29.78
CA ILE A 915 -54.35 -5.50 -29.06
C ILE A 915 -53.62 -4.76 -27.90
N LYS A 916 -54.08 -3.51 -27.66
CA LYS A 916 -53.76 -2.42 -26.69
C LYS A 916 -53.68 -2.81 -25.18
N ALA A 917 -53.20 -1.98 -24.23
CA ALA A 917 -52.30 -0.79 -24.19
C ALA A 917 -52.10 -0.32 -22.72
N ASN A 918 -50.98 0.38 -22.40
CA ASN A 918 -50.94 1.63 -21.58
C ASN A 918 -49.52 2.22 -21.39
N THR A 919 -49.38 3.53 -21.65
CA THR A 919 -48.57 4.60 -20.98
C THR A 919 -47.31 4.25 -20.13
N ALA A 920 -46.18 4.98 -20.15
CA ALA A 920 -45.66 6.12 -20.94
C ALA A 920 -44.09 6.21 -20.74
N PRO A 921 -43.32 7.28 -21.11
CA PRO A 921 -42.18 7.13 -22.04
C PRO A 921 -40.76 7.23 -21.43
N ILE A 922 -39.78 6.67 -22.13
CA ILE A 922 -38.34 6.99 -22.00
C ILE A 922 -37.72 7.07 -23.41
N ASP A 923 -37.13 8.22 -23.76
CA ASP A 923 -36.46 8.43 -25.04
C ASP A 923 -35.05 7.82 -25.10
N LYS A 924 -34.76 7.05 -26.16
CA LYS A 924 -33.40 6.62 -26.53
C LYS A 924 -33.20 6.55 -28.05
N VAL A 925 -33.06 7.70 -28.71
CA VAL A 925 -32.41 7.80 -30.04
C VAL A 925 -31.59 9.09 -30.13
N SER A 926 -30.28 9.03 -29.88
CA SER A 926 -29.31 10.09 -30.25
C SER A 926 -27.85 9.69 -30.04
N ASN A 927 -27.41 8.53 -30.54
CA ASN A 927 -26.02 8.06 -30.37
C ASN A 927 -25.37 7.47 -31.64
N ILE A 928 -25.65 8.06 -32.81
CA ILE A 928 -24.92 7.76 -34.07
C ILE A 928 -24.27 9.02 -34.68
N THR A 929 -24.66 10.23 -34.24
CA THR A 929 -24.16 11.50 -34.83
C THR A 929 -22.90 12.08 -34.14
N LYS A 930 -22.43 11.51 -33.02
CA LYS A 930 -21.29 12.06 -32.25
C LYS A 930 -19.92 11.51 -32.64
N GLU A 931 -19.81 10.29 -33.18
CA GLU A 931 -18.49 9.71 -33.53
C GLU A 931 -17.90 10.30 -34.82
N ASN A 932 -18.73 10.71 -35.78
CA ASN A 932 -18.25 11.32 -37.03
C ASN A 932 -17.71 12.76 -36.81
N GLN A 933 -18.33 13.56 -35.93
CA GLN A 933 -17.84 14.92 -35.63
C GLN A 933 -16.49 14.92 -34.91
N VAL A 934 -16.17 13.89 -34.12
CA VAL A 934 -14.88 13.76 -33.41
C VAL A 934 -13.74 13.33 -34.35
N ARG A 935 -14.05 12.66 -35.47
CA ARG A 935 -13.06 12.35 -36.52
C ARG A 935 -12.73 13.58 -37.36
N GLU A 936 -13.74 14.30 -37.88
CA GLU A 936 -13.51 15.52 -38.68
C GLU A 936 -12.72 16.60 -37.91
N GLN A 937 -12.95 16.76 -36.59
CA GLN A 937 -12.17 17.70 -35.77
C GLN A 937 -10.72 17.26 -35.52
N LYS A 938 -10.39 15.98 -35.66
CA LYS A 938 -9.01 15.47 -35.53
C LYS A 938 -8.20 15.71 -36.79
N ASP A 939 -8.77 15.44 -37.95
CA ASP A 939 -8.08 15.56 -39.24
C ASP A 939 -7.82 17.03 -39.60
N MET A 940 -8.79 17.92 -39.33
CA MET A 940 -8.64 19.37 -39.51
C MET A 940 -7.58 20.01 -38.57
N ARG A 941 -7.17 19.29 -37.52
CA ARG A 941 -6.11 19.70 -36.59
C ARG A 941 -4.72 19.23 -37.06
N LEU A 942 -4.66 18.16 -37.86
CA LEU A 942 -3.43 17.62 -38.43
C LEU A 942 -2.96 18.45 -39.65
N GLU A 943 -3.88 18.85 -40.54
CA GLU A 943 -3.56 19.73 -41.67
C GLU A 943 -3.01 21.09 -41.22
N LYS A 944 -3.58 21.67 -40.15
CA LYS A 944 -3.11 22.95 -39.57
C LYS A 944 -1.72 22.86 -38.95
N MET A 945 -1.25 21.68 -38.55
CA MET A 945 0.11 21.48 -38.06
C MET A 945 1.12 21.36 -39.21
N GLN A 946 0.73 20.78 -40.35
CA GLN A 946 1.59 20.70 -41.54
C GLN A 946 1.76 22.05 -42.26
N GLN A 947 0.72 22.91 -42.25
CA GLN A 947 0.85 24.28 -42.79
C GLN A 947 1.71 25.23 -41.93
N ALA A 948 2.13 24.82 -40.72
CA ALA A 948 2.87 25.66 -39.78
C ALA A 948 4.41 25.49 -39.83
N GLY A 949 4.94 24.65 -40.73
CA GLY A 949 6.40 24.60 -41.02
C GLY A 949 7.29 24.04 -39.91
N LEU A 950 6.76 23.22 -39.00
CA LEU A 950 7.51 22.57 -37.91
C LEU A 950 7.60 21.06 -38.14
N GLY A 951 8.52 20.67 -39.03
CA GLY A 951 8.72 19.28 -39.41
C GLY A 951 10.10 19.05 -40.02
N ASP A 952 11.15 19.21 -39.22
CA ASP A 952 12.49 18.74 -39.58
C ASP A 952 13.36 18.45 -38.35
N SER A 953 14.40 17.62 -38.52
CA SER A 953 15.33 17.10 -37.50
C SER A 953 14.83 15.95 -36.61
N LEU A 954 15.06 14.71 -37.07
CA LEU A 954 15.86 13.71 -36.32
C LEU A 954 16.14 12.48 -37.22
N GLU A 955 17.30 12.50 -37.88
CA GLU A 955 17.79 11.41 -38.70
C GLU A 955 18.45 10.32 -37.82
N VAL A 956 18.02 9.06 -37.95
CA VAL A 956 18.63 7.93 -37.24
C VAL A 956 19.62 7.22 -38.17
N LYS A 957 20.91 7.18 -37.79
CA LYS A 957 21.92 6.32 -38.43
C LYS A 957 22.22 5.08 -37.58
N PRO A 958 22.33 3.88 -38.18
CA PRO A 958 22.70 2.67 -37.46
C PRO A 958 24.22 2.57 -37.27
N LEU A 959 24.64 2.07 -36.10
CA LEU A 959 26.05 1.83 -35.77
C LEU A 959 26.33 0.32 -35.71
N ASN A 960 27.15 -0.17 -36.65
CA ASN A 960 27.74 -1.50 -36.64
C ASN A 960 29.27 -1.37 -36.51
N SER A 961 29.86 -1.77 -35.38
CA SER A 961 31.18 -2.43 -35.36
C SER A 961 31.49 -3.05 -33.97
N PRO A 962 32.25 -4.16 -33.87
CA PRO A 962 32.38 -4.91 -32.60
C PRO A 962 33.52 -4.49 -31.66
N ASN A 963 34.23 -3.38 -31.93
CA ASN A 963 35.51 -3.07 -31.26
C ASN A 963 35.49 -1.99 -30.16
N SER A 964 34.38 -1.31 -29.90
CA SER A 964 34.27 -0.34 -28.78
C SER A 964 33.99 -1.00 -27.42
N ILE A 965 33.33 -2.17 -27.42
CA ILE A 965 32.78 -2.79 -26.20
C ILE A 965 33.85 -3.25 -25.20
N LYS A 966 35.11 -3.47 -25.64
CA LYS A 966 36.21 -3.91 -24.78
C LYS A 966 36.91 -2.81 -23.97
N HIS A 967 36.78 -1.53 -24.35
CA HIS A 967 37.43 -0.45 -23.58
C HIS A 967 36.53 0.07 -22.45
N ASP A 968 35.23 0.21 -22.71
CA ASP A 968 34.27 0.71 -21.71
C ASP A 968 34.01 -0.30 -20.58
N SER A 969 34.12 -1.61 -20.86
CA SER A 969 33.96 -2.67 -19.86
C SER A 969 35.09 -2.69 -18.82
N ILE A 970 36.34 -2.45 -19.24
CA ILE A 970 37.51 -2.41 -18.33
C ILE A 970 37.42 -1.20 -17.39
N VAL A 971 36.98 -0.03 -17.89
CA VAL A 971 36.81 1.18 -17.08
C VAL A 971 35.67 1.02 -16.06
N LEU A 972 34.59 0.32 -16.42
CA LEU A 972 33.49 0.00 -15.50
C LEU A 972 33.90 -1.01 -14.41
N GLU A 973 34.71 -2.03 -14.73
CA GLU A 973 35.25 -2.96 -13.73
C GLU A 973 36.22 -2.28 -12.73
N GLU A 974 37.09 -1.37 -13.19
CA GLU A 974 37.95 -0.59 -12.29
C GLU A 974 37.13 0.31 -11.35
N GLN A 975 36.08 0.98 -11.84
CA GLN A 975 35.22 1.81 -11.02
C GLN A 975 34.39 1.01 -10.01
N LEU A 976 33.91 -0.20 -10.39
CA LEU A 976 33.21 -1.10 -9.48
C LEU A 976 34.13 -1.64 -8.37
N ASN A 977 35.36 -2.06 -8.72
CA ASN A 977 36.34 -2.55 -7.74
C ASN A 977 36.79 -1.45 -6.78
N HIS A 978 37.05 -0.22 -7.27
CA HIS A 978 37.41 0.92 -6.42
C HIS A 978 36.25 1.34 -5.49
N THR A 979 34.99 1.15 -5.93
CA THR A 979 33.82 1.39 -5.07
C THR A 979 33.71 0.31 -3.99
N ALA A 980 33.85 -0.97 -4.36
CA ALA A 980 33.80 -2.09 -3.42
C ALA A 980 34.88 -2.02 -2.32
N GLN A 981 36.11 -1.62 -2.67
CA GLN A 981 37.17 -1.38 -1.67
C GLN A 981 36.77 -0.29 -0.67
N LYS A 982 36.29 0.87 -1.15
CA LYS A 982 35.82 1.96 -0.26
C LYS A 982 34.68 1.52 0.66
N THR A 983 33.73 0.73 0.17
CA THR A 983 32.65 0.19 1.01
C THR A 983 33.20 -0.77 2.08
N SER A 984 34.21 -1.58 1.76
CA SER A 984 34.84 -2.48 2.74
C SER A 984 35.60 -1.73 3.85
N GLU A 985 36.31 -0.64 3.50
CA GLU A 985 37.00 0.22 4.47
C GLU A 985 36.03 0.92 5.43
N LEU A 986 34.87 1.38 4.92
CA LEU A 986 33.82 2.01 5.74
C LEU A 986 33.18 1.02 6.71
N VAL A 987 32.90 -0.22 6.29
CA VAL A 987 32.38 -1.28 7.16
C VAL A 987 33.40 -1.70 8.22
N GLU A 988 34.70 -1.62 7.94
CA GLU A 988 35.75 -1.88 8.94
C GLU A 988 35.94 -0.69 9.91
N GLN A 989 35.63 0.54 9.50
CA GLN A 989 35.53 1.69 10.40
C GLN A 989 34.30 1.60 11.33
N GLU A 990 33.12 1.23 10.83
CA GLU A 990 31.93 1.00 11.68
C GLU A 990 32.20 -0.07 12.74
N LYS A 991 32.81 -1.20 12.38
CA LYS A 991 33.20 -2.25 13.34
C LYS A 991 34.24 -1.81 14.39
N LYS A 992 35.00 -0.74 14.15
CA LYS A 992 35.88 -0.12 15.16
C LYS A 992 35.11 0.82 16.09
N ILE A 993 34.09 1.51 15.58
CA ILE A 993 33.22 2.39 16.38
C ILE A 993 32.34 1.55 17.33
N GLU A 994 31.72 0.49 16.83
CA GLU A 994 30.84 -0.41 17.60
C GLU A 994 31.56 -1.12 18.77
N LYS A 995 32.87 -1.38 18.61
CA LYS A 995 33.75 -1.90 19.68
C LYS A 995 34.16 -0.86 20.72
N SER A 996 33.94 0.43 20.49
CA SER A 996 34.23 1.49 21.46
C SER A 996 33.03 1.81 22.36
N ASP A 997 31.80 1.74 21.83
CA ASP A 997 30.57 2.02 22.58
C ASP A 997 30.12 0.87 23.50
N THR A 998 30.54 -0.37 23.23
CA THR A 998 30.24 -1.55 24.05
C THR A 998 30.92 -1.57 25.43
N LEU A 999 31.73 -0.56 25.78
CA LEU A 999 32.47 -0.48 27.04
C LEU A 999 31.91 0.55 28.05
N ARG A 1000 30.76 1.18 27.77
CA ARG A 1000 30.17 2.24 28.64
C ARG A 1000 28.66 2.15 28.94
N VAL A 1001 28.07 0.95 28.97
CA VAL A 1001 26.73 0.76 29.59
C VAL A 1001 26.69 -0.49 30.49
N SER A 1002 26.90 -0.31 31.80
CA SER A 1002 26.27 -1.17 32.82
C SER A 1002 26.27 -0.51 34.21
N LYS A 1003 25.22 -0.79 34.99
CA LYS A 1003 24.90 -0.33 36.36
C LYS A 1003 24.40 1.13 36.49
N LEU A 1004 23.10 1.29 36.73
CA LEU A 1004 22.50 1.48 38.08
C LEU A 1004 20.95 1.54 37.99
N PRO A 1005 20.21 1.35 39.11
CA PRO A 1005 18.75 1.18 39.11
C PRO A 1005 17.97 2.45 39.50
N VAL A 1006 16.63 2.30 39.47
CA VAL A 1006 15.58 3.20 39.98
C VAL A 1006 15.89 3.86 41.33
N VAL A 1007 15.69 5.18 41.46
CA VAL A 1007 15.13 5.91 42.63
C VAL A 1007 14.70 7.35 42.22
N ASN A 1008 13.57 7.83 42.74
CA ASN A 1008 13.15 9.24 42.70
C ASN A 1008 13.86 10.07 43.79
N SER A 1009 14.67 11.08 43.43
CA SER A 1009 14.96 12.30 44.25
C SER A 1009 16.21 13.08 43.74
N LEU A 1010 16.14 13.78 42.60
CA LEU A 1010 17.34 14.43 41.99
C LEU A 1010 17.11 15.83 41.36
N GLU A 1011 16.11 16.60 41.82
CA GLU A 1011 15.85 17.95 41.26
C GLU A 1011 16.61 19.10 41.97
N ASP A 1012 17.10 18.94 43.21
CA ASP A 1012 17.75 20.04 43.94
C ASP A 1012 19.27 20.15 43.71
N ASP A 1013 20.01 19.04 43.61
CA ASP A 1013 21.48 19.09 43.50
C ASP A 1013 21.97 19.61 42.14
N LYS A 1014 21.34 19.18 41.03
CA LYS A 1014 21.69 19.67 39.69
C LYS A 1014 21.48 21.18 39.52
N THR A 1015 20.54 21.76 40.27
CA THR A 1015 20.28 23.21 40.24
C THR A 1015 21.44 24.00 40.83
N LYS A 1016 22.11 23.49 41.88
CA LYS A 1016 23.34 24.10 42.44
C LYS A 1016 24.55 23.90 41.54
N GLU A 1017 24.71 22.71 40.98
CA GLU A 1017 25.82 22.39 40.06
C GLU A 1017 25.79 23.32 38.82
N ILE A 1018 24.59 23.62 38.30
CA ILE A 1018 24.39 24.61 37.23
C ILE A 1018 24.69 26.05 37.69
N GLU A 1019 24.36 26.44 38.92
CA GLU A 1019 24.73 27.77 39.45
C GLU A 1019 26.24 27.93 39.61
N GLU A 1020 26.97 26.90 40.10
CA GLU A 1020 28.43 26.95 40.20
C GLU A 1020 29.10 27.02 38.81
N ILE A 1021 28.63 26.24 37.83
CA ILE A 1021 29.10 26.31 36.44
C ILE A 1021 28.84 27.70 35.84
N LEU A 1022 27.70 28.32 36.11
CA LEU A 1022 27.39 29.69 35.65
C LEU A 1022 28.22 30.76 36.37
N ILE A 1023 28.67 30.52 37.60
CA ILE A 1023 29.61 31.39 38.32
C ILE A 1023 31.01 31.27 37.71
N ASP A 1024 31.49 30.06 37.40
CA ASP A 1024 32.81 29.88 36.79
C ASP A 1024 32.86 30.44 35.36
N ILE A 1025 31.82 30.21 34.54
CA ILE A 1025 31.69 30.81 33.19
C ILE A 1025 31.72 32.35 33.27
N ARG A 1026 31.07 32.96 34.28
CA ARG A 1026 31.17 34.42 34.52
C ARG A 1026 32.57 34.85 34.98
N GLY A 1027 33.28 34.00 35.70
CA GLY A 1027 34.68 34.20 36.09
C GLY A 1027 35.63 34.17 34.89
N GLN A 1028 35.45 33.21 33.97
CA GLN A 1028 36.24 33.08 32.75
C GLN A 1028 35.95 34.20 31.75
N LEU A 1029 34.67 34.57 31.53
CA LEU A 1029 34.31 35.72 30.68
C LEU A 1029 34.88 37.06 31.18
N LYS A 1030 35.08 37.22 32.51
CA LYS A 1030 35.79 38.38 33.07
C LYS A 1030 37.29 38.39 32.80
N LYS A 1031 37.93 37.23 32.58
CA LYS A 1031 39.36 37.13 32.22
C LYS A 1031 39.59 37.37 30.72
N VAL A 1032 38.68 36.92 29.86
CA VAL A 1032 38.78 37.09 28.40
C VAL A 1032 38.65 38.56 27.97
N GLY A 1033 38.03 39.43 28.78
CA GLY A 1033 37.93 40.87 28.50
C GLY A 1033 39.24 41.67 28.59
N ASN A 1034 40.39 41.04 28.84
CA ASN A 1034 41.64 41.76 29.14
C ASN A 1034 42.93 41.15 28.56
N THR A 1035 42.86 40.48 27.40
CA THR A 1035 44.03 40.16 26.55
C THR A 1035 43.64 40.16 25.08
N SER A 1036 44.42 40.85 24.24
CA SER A 1036 44.32 40.81 22.78
C SER A 1036 45.08 39.63 22.17
N SER A 1037 44.82 39.39 20.87
CA SER A 1037 45.47 38.45 19.94
C SER A 1037 45.25 36.94 20.13
N ASP A 1038 45.04 36.30 18.98
CA ASP A 1038 45.07 34.87 18.64
C ASP A 1038 43.92 33.97 19.13
N ASN A 1039 43.15 33.44 18.17
CA ASN A 1039 42.19 32.35 18.32
C ASN A 1039 42.22 31.45 17.07
N GLN A 1040 42.20 30.13 17.29
CA GLN A 1040 41.84 29.09 16.31
C GLN A 1040 40.34 28.78 16.38
#